data_AF-A0A497UTS4-F1
#
_entry.id   AF-A0A497UTS4-F1
#
_cell.length_a   1.000
_cell.length_b   1.000
_cell.length_c   1.000
_cell.angle_alpha   90.00
_cell.angle_beta   90.00
_cell.angle_gamma   90.00
#
_symmetry.space_group_name_H-M   'P 1'
#
loop_
_entity.id
_entity.type
_entity.pdbx_description
1 polymer ?
#
loop_
_entity_poly.entity_id
_entity_poly.type
_entity_poly.pdbx_seq_one_letter_code
_entity_poly.pdbx_strand_id
1 'polypeptide(L)'
;MNTIFLFEARRSSKHWLTYLVTLLLIGMGIFCGSQFNLSVGEGIYLNSPYTIGFMTGMLSLAVIFFATVYALQLLFKDQDSKFDSILFSFPFSESTYLKGKFITYFLQTFLSFSFLMTGFIIGQVMRTGSEMQEGFTILHYLYPLFIFGFINSLLVCSFLFLITFTIKRKLLVVVGGLLLYVFYMIILLFSNSPFMAGSLPQSLETQQFSALIDPFGLSAYFMEARDLTVQQKNIQMVPFTEYFLFNRILFCFISIGILFLSFRLFSFSKTSGQKIKTAENILTFSEVNVSEYTTVTPSFNGWSSFRSVLSFAKTDLTYLLKSIAVPAVSILLLFCVGMEMYAEIEKGIRLPQKYASSGLMATTISENFHLLGLLISAYFLNDVYWRSQTSDFSLIENSTYLSKNRLTGHFISISFLLLFFTGILIIQGIIFQAAYQYFHIDWKAYLGVFLFNTFPMILFSGFILLINDRIPNKFIALGISILAVFILSGPVSGKLISYPLFRIFSDFKGTYSDFSGYGIYEKAFAQRLLFGAGIISILWIFNSIIKIKKVPVIASGFSILLLISGIFAGVSFMKGYIPKDKDQAILGSAAYEKNYCKYKTLTQPDISDITTEIKLYPSENAYQIVGKYKLKNQTDQPISKILINFNEDLKLESAVITSGTETSKIHEKVTVVSLQKPLLPGKTASLDFTLSYQWFAVNGHQSFNTVIDNGSFMRISRYYPTIGYQKDDEIQDEKQRNQFKLGKLTELKKPEAPEVSKKDFINLSMIISTEKNQTAIGTGDLIKKWTTSGRNYFEYKADQIPFRFAVSSAQYELETVNYKGIIVNIFYQQKHFENVNHLLENAKLALDYCQQNFGKYPFKTINFAEISSFTKGFAATAYPSAIFMPEDMVFHANIQADKKQDVINELAGHELSHLWWGNSQINPDDREGFVMLTETLAMYTEMMLYKKMHGKDKMMERVQVHQQIYDNEKGLSENVPIYKATGDVPHISYSKGAAAMVKLSNLIGEDRVNKALKNLLTHNQYPKKPGSLDLINEFYNVAPDSRKQIDRLFKTTNNITFTSGSKNDSAKTKQK
;
A
#
# COMPACT_ATOMS: atom_id res chain seq x y z
N MET A 1 38.96 -36.07 -8.95
CA MET A 1 38.44 -34.83 -8.32
C MET A 1 38.82 -33.65 -9.22
N ASN A 2 37.90 -32.74 -9.55
CA ASN A 2 38.19 -31.64 -10.48
C ASN A 2 39.14 -30.61 -9.81
N THR A 3 40.36 -30.47 -10.33
CA THR A 3 41.42 -29.61 -9.75
C THR A 3 41.04 -28.13 -9.72
N ILE A 4 40.30 -27.65 -10.73
CA ILE A 4 39.84 -26.27 -10.83
C ILE A 4 38.83 -25.97 -9.70
N PHE A 5 37.92 -26.91 -9.46
CA PHE A 5 36.96 -26.80 -8.35
C PHE A 5 37.67 -26.72 -6.99
N LEU A 6 38.63 -27.62 -6.73
CA LEU A 6 39.36 -27.65 -5.46
C LEU A 6 40.17 -26.38 -5.22
N PHE A 7 40.78 -25.84 -6.28
CA PHE A 7 41.53 -24.59 -6.20
C PHE A 7 40.63 -23.42 -5.79
N GLU A 8 39.50 -23.23 -6.46
CA GLU A 8 38.59 -22.12 -6.15
C GLU A 8 37.91 -22.31 -4.78
N ALA A 9 37.57 -23.54 -4.39
CA ALA A 9 37.03 -23.85 -3.06
C ALA A 9 38.05 -23.52 -1.95
N ARG A 10 39.31 -23.95 -2.09
CA ARG A 10 40.39 -23.67 -1.12
C ARG A 10 40.73 -22.19 -1.04
N ARG A 11 40.66 -21.48 -2.16
CA ARG A 11 40.86 -20.02 -2.21
C ARG A 11 39.76 -19.31 -1.44
N SER A 12 38.50 -19.67 -1.68
CA SER A 12 37.35 -19.02 -1.06
C SER A 12 37.32 -19.22 0.45
N SER A 13 37.65 -20.42 0.96
CA SER A 13 37.68 -20.70 2.40
C SER A 13 38.84 -20.01 3.15
N LYS A 14 39.92 -19.65 2.45
CA LYS A 14 41.07 -18.93 3.04
C LYS A 14 40.92 -17.41 3.00
N HIS A 15 39.93 -16.87 2.28
CA HIS A 15 39.77 -15.43 2.11
C HIS A 15 38.91 -14.84 3.22
N TRP A 16 39.44 -13.90 4.02
CA TRP A 16 38.73 -13.34 5.18
C TRP A 16 37.39 -12.66 4.82
N LEU A 17 37.32 -12.01 3.63
CA LEU A 17 36.08 -11.40 3.11
C LEU A 17 34.93 -12.41 2.99
N THR A 18 35.21 -13.69 2.75
CA THR A 18 34.16 -14.72 2.67
C THR A 18 33.41 -14.83 4.00
N TYR A 19 34.14 -14.82 5.13
CA TYR A 19 33.53 -14.86 6.47
C TYR A 19 32.75 -13.58 6.78
N LEU A 20 33.24 -12.42 6.35
CA LEU A 20 32.51 -11.15 6.50
C LEU A 20 31.19 -11.18 5.71
N VAL A 21 31.22 -11.67 4.46
CA VAL A 21 30.00 -11.81 3.63
C VAL A 21 29.03 -12.79 4.27
N THR A 22 29.50 -13.93 4.78
CA THR A 22 28.65 -14.87 5.53
C THR A 22 28.00 -14.21 6.74
N LEU A 23 28.75 -13.46 7.55
CA LEU A 23 28.21 -12.73 8.70
C LEU A 23 27.14 -11.72 8.27
N LEU A 24 27.39 -10.96 7.21
CA LEU A 24 26.44 -9.98 6.67
C LEU A 24 25.17 -10.63 6.14
N LEU A 25 25.28 -11.76 5.43
CA LEU A 25 24.13 -12.51 4.92
C LEU A 25 23.30 -13.10 6.07
N ILE A 26 23.94 -13.65 7.11
CA ILE A 26 23.25 -14.11 8.31
C ILE A 26 22.57 -12.93 9.01
N GLY A 27 23.25 -11.80 9.18
CA GLY A 27 22.67 -10.60 9.78
C GLY A 27 21.46 -10.07 9.02
N MET A 28 21.56 -10.02 7.68
CA MET A 28 20.44 -9.68 6.80
C MET A 28 19.30 -10.69 6.94
N GLY A 29 19.60 -11.98 7.03
CA GLY A 29 18.63 -13.02 7.30
C GLY A 29 17.93 -12.82 8.64
N ILE A 30 18.66 -12.54 9.73
CA ILE A 30 18.11 -12.28 11.06
C ILE A 30 17.16 -11.10 11.02
N PHE A 31 17.55 -10.02 10.33
CA PHE A 31 16.69 -8.87 10.11
C PHE A 31 15.41 -9.26 9.36
N CYS A 32 15.51 -10.02 8.27
CA CYS A 32 14.34 -10.50 7.53
C CYS A 32 13.43 -11.39 8.40
N GLY A 33 13.99 -12.31 9.19
CA GLY A 33 13.20 -13.21 10.04
C GLY A 33 12.51 -12.51 11.22
N SER A 34 13.14 -11.46 11.77
CA SER A 34 12.64 -10.78 12.97
C SER A 34 11.76 -9.55 12.68
N GLN A 35 12.01 -8.82 11.59
CA GLN A 35 11.41 -7.50 11.34
C GLN A 35 10.63 -7.39 10.03
N PHE A 36 10.88 -8.27 9.05
CA PHE A 36 10.24 -8.20 7.75
C PHE A 36 8.96 -9.05 7.74
N ASN A 37 7.81 -8.37 7.73
CA ASN A 37 6.50 -8.99 7.88
C ASN A 37 5.73 -8.84 6.57
N LEU A 38 5.38 -9.97 5.96
CA LEU A 38 4.35 -10.03 4.93
C LEU A 38 3.29 -10.98 5.45
N SER A 39 2.28 -10.42 6.12
CA SER A 39 1.11 -11.20 6.55
C SER A 39 0.40 -11.65 5.30
N VAL A 40 0.27 -12.97 5.13
CA VAL A 40 -0.35 -13.55 3.94
C VAL A 40 -1.87 -13.65 4.09
N GLY A 41 -2.37 -13.53 5.33
CA GLY A 41 -3.77 -13.66 5.66
C GLY A 41 -4.00 -13.59 7.18
N GLU A 42 -5.23 -13.31 7.58
CA GLU A 42 -5.64 -13.28 8.98
C GLU A 42 -5.67 -14.69 9.57
N GLY A 43 -5.11 -14.86 10.77
CA GLY A 43 -5.01 -16.16 11.45
C GLY A 43 -3.92 -17.10 10.91
N ILE A 44 -3.15 -16.70 9.90
CA ILE A 44 -1.98 -17.46 9.42
C ILE A 44 -0.74 -17.01 10.20
N TYR A 45 -0.10 -17.92 10.93
CA TYR A 45 1.11 -17.61 11.71
C TYR A 45 2.30 -17.28 10.80
N LEU A 46 3.19 -16.42 11.28
CA LEU A 46 4.36 -15.97 10.52
C LEU A 46 5.44 -17.04 10.37
N ASN A 47 5.47 -18.00 11.30
CA ASN A 47 6.30 -19.20 11.25
C ASN A 47 5.51 -20.45 10.80
N SER A 48 4.33 -20.28 10.19
CA SER A 48 3.61 -21.38 9.55
C SER A 48 4.41 -21.94 8.37
N PRO A 49 4.27 -23.24 8.03
CA PRO A 49 4.93 -23.82 6.86
C PRO A 49 4.55 -23.11 5.56
N TYR A 50 3.33 -22.58 5.45
CA TYR A 50 2.91 -21.77 4.31
C TYR A 50 3.67 -20.43 4.23
N THR A 51 3.68 -19.64 5.32
CA THR A 51 4.39 -18.35 5.33
C THR A 51 5.89 -18.54 5.13
N ILE A 52 6.51 -19.57 5.74
CA ILE A 52 7.93 -19.87 5.54
C ILE A 52 8.23 -20.21 4.07
N GLY A 53 7.39 -21.02 3.42
CA GLY A 53 7.54 -21.35 2.01
C GLY A 53 7.43 -20.12 1.10
N PHE A 54 6.40 -19.30 1.32
CA PHE A 54 6.22 -18.01 0.62
C PHE A 54 7.42 -17.07 0.80
N MET A 55 7.86 -16.85 2.05
CA MET A 55 8.98 -15.97 2.36
C MET A 55 10.28 -16.49 1.77
N THR A 56 10.53 -17.80 1.82
CA THR A 56 11.71 -18.43 1.22
C THR A 56 11.70 -18.28 -0.30
N GLY A 57 10.55 -18.48 -0.95
CA GLY A 57 10.39 -18.25 -2.39
C GLY A 57 10.70 -16.81 -2.78
N MET A 58 10.22 -15.82 -2.01
CA MET A 58 10.54 -14.41 -2.28
C MET A 58 12.01 -14.08 -2.02
N LEU A 59 12.57 -14.54 -0.91
CA LEU A 59 13.99 -14.36 -0.60
C LEU A 59 14.88 -15.02 -1.65
N SER A 60 14.42 -16.10 -2.30
CA SER A 60 15.17 -16.77 -3.36
C SER A 60 15.46 -15.88 -4.58
N LEU A 61 14.75 -14.76 -4.75
CA LEU A 61 15.11 -13.74 -5.76
C LEU A 61 16.50 -13.14 -5.52
N ALA A 62 16.98 -13.11 -4.27
CA ALA A 62 18.33 -12.68 -3.94
C ALA A 62 19.41 -13.56 -4.60
N VAL A 63 19.06 -14.78 -5.01
CA VAL A 63 19.94 -15.66 -5.81
C VAL A 63 20.39 -14.96 -7.10
N ILE A 64 19.53 -14.17 -7.75
CA ILE A 64 19.90 -13.38 -8.94
C ILE A 64 21.09 -12.47 -8.62
N PHE A 65 21.02 -11.78 -7.49
CA PHE A 65 22.06 -10.87 -7.05
C PHE A 65 23.35 -11.62 -6.70
N PHE A 66 23.26 -12.68 -5.90
CA PHE A 66 24.43 -13.50 -5.52
C PHE A 66 25.13 -14.09 -6.76
N ALA A 67 24.34 -14.70 -7.66
CA ALA A 67 24.83 -15.27 -8.90
C ALA A 67 25.49 -14.20 -9.78
N THR A 68 24.88 -13.03 -9.96
CA THR A 68 25.47 -11.95 -10.75
C THR A 68 26.81 -11.49 -10.19
N VAL A 69 26.91 -11.28 -8.87
CA VAL A 69 28.17 -10.88 -8.22
C VAL A 69 29.24 -11.95 -8.37
N TYR A 70 28.92 -13.21 -8.12
CA TYR A 70 29.88 -14.31 -8.26
C TYR A 70 30.28 -14.58 -9.71
N ALA A 71 29.39 -14.38 -10.68
CA ALA A 71 29.73 -14.47 -12.09
C ALA A 71 30.84 -13.47 -12.44
N LEU A 72 30.69 -12.21 -12.01
CA LEU A 72 31.68 -11.16 -12.24
C LEU A 72 33.02 -11.43 -11.53
N GLN A 73 33.00 -12.00 -10.33
CA GLN A 73 34.21 -12.24 -9.54
C GLN A 73 34.93 -13.56 -9.87
N LEU A 74 34.21 -14.60 -10.30
CA LEU A 74 34.75 -15.96 -10.45
C LEU A 74 34.87 -16.40 -11.92
N LEU A 75 33.89 -16.06 -12.76
CA LEU A 75 33.87 -16.47 -14.16
C LEU A 75 34.71 -15.54 -15.05
N PHE A 76 34.69 -14.22 -14.80
CA PHE A 76 35.51 -13.26 -15.54
C PHE A 76 36.94 -13.10 -15.02
N LYS A 77 37.23 -13.65 -13.84
CA LYS A 77 38.52 -13.55 -13.15
C LYS A 77 39.73 -13.82 -14.04
N ASP A 78 39.69 -14.92 -14.79
CA ASP A 78 40.81 -15.37 -15.62
C ASP A 78 41.00 -14.42 -16.82
N GLN A 79 39.90 -13.88 -17.37
CA GLN A 79 39.93 -12.88 -18.44
C GLN A 79 40.42 -11.51 -17.95
N ASP A 80 39.96 -11.06 -16.78
CA ASP A 80 40.34 -9.77 -16.18
C ASP A 80 41.82 -9.71 -15.84
N SER A 81 42.35 -10.82 -15.34
CA SER A 81 43.78 -10.97 -15.03
C SER A 81 44.64 -11.30 -16.25
N LYS A 82 44.03 -11.45 -17.44
CA LYS A 82 44.68 -11.95 -18.67
C LYS A 82 45.40 -13.30 -18.49
N PHE A 83 44.99 -14.07 -17.48
CA PHE A 83 45.54 -15.40 -17.19
C PHE A 83 44.86 -16.51 -18.00
N ASP A 84 43.72 -16.21 -18.64
CA ASP A 84 42.96 -17.11 -19.52
C ASP A 84 43.85 -17.85 -20.53
N SER A 85 44.76 -17.12 -21.17
CA SER A 85 45.62 -17.64 -22.25
C SER A 85 46.67 -18.64 -21.73
N ILE A 86 47.16 -18.45 -20.51
CA ILE A 86 48.08 -19.39 -19.84
C ILE A 86 47.30 -20.59 -19.31
N LEU A 87 46.12 -20.36 -18.75
CA LEU A 87 45.29 -21.42 -18.21
C LEU A 87 44.85 -22.39 -19.31
N PHE A 88 44.48 -21.89 -20.49
CA PHE A 88 44.02 -22.71 -21.61
C PHE A 88 45.13 -23.48 -22.34
N SER A 89 46.42 -23.25 -22.02
CA SER A 89 47.53 -24.06 -22.57
C SER A 89 47.81 -25.33 -21.76
N PHE A 90 47.16 -25.54 -20.61
CA PHE A 90 47.32 -26.75 -19.80
C PHE A 90 46.49 -27.93 -20.36
N PRO A 91 46.89 -29.19 -20.09
CA PRO A 91 46.25 -30.37 -20.65
C PRO A 91 44.97 -30.76 -19.88
N PHE A 92 43.93 -29.92 -19.92
CA PHE A 92 42.59 -30.26 -19.42
C PHE A 92 41.52 -30.01 -20.50
N SER A 93 40.44 -30.79 -20.45
CA SER A 93 39.35 -30.67 -21.42
C SER A 93 38.42 -29.48 -21.11
N GLU A 94 37.75 -28.96 -22.14
CA GLU A 94 36.73 -27.90 -22.02
C GLU A 94 35.63 -28.28 -21.01
N SER A 95 35.18 -29.53 -21.04
CA SER A 95 34.23 -30.07 -20.06
C SER A 95 34.78 -30.02 -18.62
N THR A 96 36.08 -30.28 -18.42
CA THR A 96 36.68 -30.22 -17.07
C THR A 96 36.74 -28.79 -16.55
N TYR A 97 37.08 -27.83 -17.42
CA TYR A 97 37.07 -26.41 -17.11
C TYR A 97 35.68 -25.89 -16.73
N LEU A 98 34.71 -26.11 -17.60
CA LEU A 98 33.34 -25.62 -17.40
C LEU A 98 32.66 -26.28 -16.19
N LYS A 99 32.79 -27.61 -16.01
CA LYS A 99 32.24 -28.29 -14.81
C LYS A 99 32.86 -27.75 -13.53
N GLY A 100 34.17 -27.49 -13.54
CA GLY A 100 34.87 -26.95 -12.37
C GLY A 100 34.37 -25.56 -11.99
N LYS A 101 34.31 -24.65 -12.97
CA LYS A 101 33.82 -23.29 -12.77
C LYS A 101 32.33 -23.26 -12.38
N PHE A 102 31.49 -24.04 -13.07
CA PHE A 102 30.06 -24.07 -12.80
C PHE A 102 29.73 -24.62 -11.41
N ILE A 103 30.31 -25.75 -11.02
CA ILE A 103 30.03 -26.36 -9.71
C ILE A 103 30.44 -25.41 -8.58
N THR A 104 31.61 -24.77 -8.67
CA THR A 104 32.01 -23.77 -7.68
C THR A 104 31.04 -22.59 -7.65
N TYR A 105 30.71 -22.04 -8.81
CA TYR A 105 29.81 -20.89 -8.95
C TYR A 105 28.41 -21.17 -8.38
N PHE A 106 27.83 -22.32 -8.72
CA PHE A 106 26.54 -22.78 -8.22
C PHE A 106 26.57 -23.00 -6.71
N LEU A 107 27.55 -23.75 -6.19
CA LEU A 107 27.64 -24.04 -4.75
C LEU A 107 27.85 -22.78 -3.93
N GLN A 108 28.66 -21.84 -4.39
CA GLN A 108 28.89 -20.58 -3.69
C GLN A 108 27.61 -19.72 -3.64
N THR A 109 26.84 -19.70 -4.73
CA THR A 109 25.54 -19.03 -4.79
C THR A 109 24.53 -19.68 -3.84
N PHE A 110 24.37 -21.01 -3.91
CA PHE A 110 23.44 -21.76 -3.05
C PHE A 110 23.81 -21.70 -1.56
N LEU A 111 25.10 -21.77 -1.22
CA LEU A 111 25.57 -21.60 0.17
C LEU A 111 25.29 -20.20 0.69
N SER A 112 25.45 -19.16 -0.15
CA SER A 112 25.13 -17.78 0.24
C SER A 112 23.66 -17.61 0.55
N PHE A 113 22.78 -18.18 -0.28
CA PHE A 113 21.35 -18.24 0.01
C PHE A 113 21.04 -19.07 1.27
N SER A 114 21.76 -20.16 1.49
CA SER A 114 21.62 -20.98 2.70
C SER A 114 22.01 -20.19 3.95
N PHE A 115 23.07 -19.37 3.91
CA PHE A 115 23.44 -18.49 5.02
C PHE A 115 22.39 -17.41 5.31
N LEU A 116 21.81 -16.83 4.26
CA LEU A 116 20.67 -15.93 4.39
C LEU A 116 19.49 -16.64 5.09
N MET A 117 19.17 -17.87 4.68
CA MET A 117 18.10 -18.65 5.31
C MET A 117 18.42 -19.09 6.74
N THR A 118 19.67 -19.40 7.06
CA THR A 118 20.08 -19.64 8.46
C THR A 118 19.83 -18.40 9.31
N GLY A 119 20.18 -17.21 8.80
CA GLY A 119 19.83 -15.96 9.46
C GLY A 119 18.32 -15.79 9.63
N PHE A 120 17.53 -16.06 8.58
CA PHE A 120 16.07 -15.99 8.61
C PHE A 120 15.47 -16.90 9.69
N ILE A 121 15.96 -18.14 9.79
CA ILE A 121 15.57 -19.09 10.85
C ILE A 121 15.87 -18.51 12.24
N ILE A 122 17.08 -17.98 12.45
CA ILE A 122 17.46 -17.36 13.73
C ILE A 122 16.54 -16.17 14.05
N GLY A 123 16.28 -15.31 13.07
CA GLY A 123 15.40 -14.14 13.23
C GLY A 123 13.95 -14.53 13.59
N GLN A 124 13.41 -15.58 12.97
CA GLN A 124 12.08 -16.11 13.28
C GLN A 124 12.02 -16.71 14.68
N VAL A 125 13.05 -17.46 15.11
CA VAL A 125 13.11 -18.05 16.46
C VAL A 125 13.23 -16.97 17.54
N MET A 126 13.91 -15.85 17.25
CA MET A 126 14.01 -14.71 18.17
C MET A 126 12.69 -13.96 18.35
N ARG A 127 11.70 -14.21 17.49
CA ARG A 127 10.44 -13.47 17.50
C ARG A 127 9.48 -14.04 18.52
N THR A 128 8.82 -13.12 19.22
CA THR A 128 7.73 -13.42 20.16
C THR A 128 6.51 -12.58 19.80
N GLY A 129 5.31 -13.15 19.92
CA GLY A 129 4.06 -12.46 19.55
C GLY A 129 2.90 -13.45 19.39
N SER A 130 1.66 -12.98 19.50
CA SER A 130 0.46 -13.78 19.20
C SER A 130 0.45 -14.27 17.74
N GLU A 131 1.14 -13.57 16.85
CA GLU A 131 1.36 -13.91 15.43
C GLU A 131 2.33 -15.08 15.18
N MET A 132 2.92 -15.65 16.24
CA MET A 132 3.88 -16.76 16.16
C MET A 132 3.33 -18.01 16.82
N GLN A 133 3.38 -19.14 16.11
CA GLN A 133 3.05 -20.45 16.65
C GLN A 133 4.15 -20.95 17.60
N GLU A 134 3.76 -21.67 18.64
CA GLU A 134 4.71 -22.35 19.52
C GLU A 134 5.36 -23.56 18.84
N GLY A 135 6.64 -23.79 19.13
CA GLY A 135 7.42 -24.90 18.58
C GLY A 135 8.26 -24.54 17.37
N PHE A 136 9.22 -25.42 17.06
CA PHE A 136 10.14 -25.26 15.95
C PHE A 136 10.25 -26.57 15.15
N THR A 137 9.95 -26.50 13.86
CA THR A 137 10.06 -27.65 12.95
C THR A 137 11.01 -27.30 11.81
N ILE A 138 12.23 -27.86 11.86
CA ILE A 138 13.28 -27.57 10.88
C ILE A 138 12.85 -27.94 9.44
N LEU A 139 11.99 -28.94 9.28
CA LEU A 139 11.51 -29.39 7.98
C LEU A 139 10.75 -28.30 7.22
N HIS A 140 10.03 -27.42 7.93
CA HIS A 140 9.31 -26.27 7.33
C HIS A 140 10.26 -25.32 6.60
N TYR A 141 11.54 -25.29 6.97
CA TYR A 141 12.57 -24.43 6.37
C TYR A 141 13.42 -25.17 5.34
N LEU A 142 13.76 -26.44 5.59
CA LEU A 142 14.55 -27.23 4.65
C LEU A 142 13.78 -27.53 3.35
N TYR A 143 12.49 -27.85 3.45
CA TYR A 143 11.64 -28.11 2.29
C TYR A 143 11.67 -26.96 1.25
N PRO A 144 11.33 -25.71 1.61
CA PRO A 144 11.39 -24.61 0.65
C PRO A 144 12.83 -24.16 0.32
N LEU A 145 13.82 -24.39 1.20
CA LEU A 145 15.23 -24.12 0.88
C LEU A 145 15.70 -24.95 -0.33
N PHE A 146 15.33 -26.22 -0.41
CA PHE A 146 15.68 -27.04 -1.58
C PHE A 146 14.79 -26.71 -2.77
N ILE A 147 13.47 -26.57 -2.59
CA ILE A 147 12.56 -26.33 -3.71
C ILE A 147 12.81 -24.99 -4.39
N PHE A 148 12.97 -23.92 -3.62
CA PHE A 148 13.25 -22.59 -4.16
C PHE A 148 14.75 -22.34 -4.25
N GLY A 149 15.47 -22.47 -3.14
CA GLY A 149 16.88 -22.09 -3.10
C GLY A 149 17.77 -22.89 -4.06
N PHE A 150 17.67 -24.22 -4.06
CA PHE A 150 18.52 -25.07 -4.91
C PHE A 150 18.14 -24.95 -6.39
N ILE A 151 16.86 -25.10 -6.73
CA ILE A 151 16.39 -25.07 -8.12
C ILE A 151 16.58 -23.68 -8.74
N ASN A 152 16.25 -22.61 -8.01
CA ASN A 152 16.42 -21.25 -8.53
C ASN A 152 17.91 -20.89 -8.68
N SER A 153 18.78 -21.36 -7.75
CA SER A 153 20.23 -21.24 -7.94
C SER A 153 20.72 -21.98 -9.18
N LEU A 154 20.18 -23.17 -9.46
CA LEU A 154 20.57 -23.95 -10.62
C LEU A 154 20.19 -23.21 -11.91
N LEU A 155 18.95 -22.72 -12.00
CA LEU A 155 18.44 -21.98 -13.15
C LEU A 155 19.21 -20.69 -13.41
N VAL A 156 19.31 -19.82 -12.40
CA VAL A 156 19.95 -18.52 -12.50
C VAL A 156 21.43 -18.69 -12.84
N CYS A 157 22.14 -19.58 -12.13
CA CYS A 157 23.55 -19.84 -12.44
C CYS A 157 23.71 -20.37 -13.86
N SER A 158 22.87 -21.31 -14.32
CA SER A 158 22.95 -21.87 -15.67
C SER A 158 22.79 -20.79 -16.74
N PHE A 159 21.78 -19.92 -16.59
CA PHE A 159 21.50 -18.83 -17.52
C PHE A 159 22.64 -17.80 -17.58
N LEU A 160 23.11 -17.31 -16.42
CA LEU A 160 24.20 -16.33 -16.39
C LEU A 160 25.55 -16.92 -16.83
N PHE A 161 25.77 -18.21 -16.57
CA PHE A 161 26.94 -18.94 -17.03
C PHE A 161 26.97 -19.02 -18.56
N LEU A 162 25.83 -19.31 -19.21
CA LEU A 162 25.69 -19.28 -20.66
C LEU A 162 26.08 -17.90 -21.22
N ILE A 163 25.49 -16.83 -20.70
CA ILE A 163 25.77 -15.45 -21.15
C ILE A 163 27.27 -15.11 -20.98
N THR A 164 27.85 -15.52 -19.85
CA THR A 164 29.26 -15.25 -19.55
C THR A 164 30.18 -15.85 -20.61
N PHE A 165 30.00 -17.12 -20.94
CA PHE A 165 30.93 -17.83 -21.84
C PHE A 165 30.65 -17.62 -23.32
N THR A 166 29.41 -17.29 -23.70
CA THR A 166 29.04 -16.97 -25.09
C THR A 166 29.40 -15.54 -25.46
N ILE A 167 29.02 -14.56 -24.63
CA ILE A 167 29.11 -13.14 -24.99
C ILE A 167 30.38 -12.48 -24.43
N LYS A 168 30.93 -12.99 -23.31
CA LYS A 168 32.19 -12.50 -22.68
C LYS A 168 32.20 -11.00 -22.36
N ARG A 169 31.01 -10.43 -22.09
CA ARG A 169 30.84 -9.04 -21.64
C ARG A 169 30.15 -9.01 -20.28
N LYS A 170 30.84 -8.49 -19.26
CA LYS A 170 30.34 -8.34 -17.88
C LYS A 170 28.98 -7.66 -17.80
N LEU A 171 28.81 -6.59 -18.56
CA LEU A 171 27.57 -5.82 -18.58
C LEU A 171 26.36 -6.66 -19.00
N LEU A 172 26.51 -7.57 -19.97
CA LEU A 172 25.39 -8.38 -20.44
C LEU A 172 25.00 -9.48 -19.46
N VAL A 173 25.90 -9.89 -18.57
CA VAL A 173 25.57 -10.76 -17.43
C VAL A 173 24.71 -10.02 -16.42
N VAL A 174 25.03 -8.75 -16.12
CA VAL A 174 24.21 -7.90 -15.26
C VAL A 174 22.82 -7.68 -15.87
N VAL A 175 22.77 -7.34 -17.17
CA VAL A 175 21.50 -7.19 -17.90
C VAL A 175 20.71 -8.50 -17.92
N GLY A 176 21.37 -9.65 -18.09
CA GLY A 176 20.72 -10.96 -18.04
C GLY A 176 20.08 -11.26 -16.68
N GLY A 177 20.79 -10.99 -15.58
CA GLY A 177 20.24 -11.17 -14.23
C GLY A 177 19.04 -10.25 -13.99
N LEU A 178 19.14 -9.01 -14.45
CA LEU A 178 18.04 -8.05 -14.38
C LEU A 178 16.83 -8.48 -15.20
N LEU A 179 17.02 -8.99 -16.42
CA LEU A 179 15.94 -9.50 -17.27
C LEU A 179 15.20 -10.67 -16.62
N LEU A 180 15.91 -11.57 -15.91
CA LEU A 180 15.27 -12.64 -15.14
C LEU A 180 14.35 -12.09 -14.04
N TYR A 181 14.81 -11.05 -13.34
CA TYR A 181 14.00 -10.39 -12.31
C TYR A 181 12.75 -9.73 -12.91
N VAL A 182 12.92 -8.98 -14.01
CA VAL A 182 11.81 -8.33 -14.71
C VAL A 182 10.80 -9.36 -15.21
N PHE A 183 11.26 -10.42 -15.87
CA PHE A 183 10.41 -11.48 -16.39
C PHE A 183 9.61 -12.16 -15.28
N TYR A 184 10.24 -12.41 -14.13
CA TYR A 184 9.54 -12.92 -12.94
C TYR A 184 8.45 -11.95 -12.44
N MET A 185 8.76 -10.66 -12.32
CA MET A 185 7.78 -9.66 -11.84
C MET A 185 6.54 -9.58 -12.74
N ILE A 186 6.72 -9.72 -14.06
CA ILE A 186 5.61 -9.78 -15.03
C ILE A 186 4.74 -11.02 -14.75
N ILE A 187 5.35 -12.19 -14.57
CA ILE A 187 4.60 -13.43 -14.35
C ILE A 187 3.82 -13.39 -13.04
N LEU A 188 4.42 -12.82 -11.99
CA LEU A 188 3.74 -12.66 -10.70
C LEU A 188 2.44 -11.83 -10.77
N LEU A 189 2.37 -10.85 -11.67
CA LEU A 189 1.15 -10.07 -11.88
C LEU A 189 -0.03 -10.97 -12.27
N PHE A 190 0.27 -12.07 -12.95
CA PHE A 190 -0.71 -13.03 -13.44
C PHE A 190 -1.05 -14.15 -12.46
N SER A 191 -0.34 -14.27 -11.33
CA SER A 191 -0.45 -15.40 -10.40
C SER A 191 -1.35 -15.17 -9.18
N ASN A 192 -1.99 -13.99 -9.10
CA ASN A 192 -2.82 -13.60 -7.96
C ASN A 192 -2.06 -13.68 -6.61
N SER A 193 -0.77 -13.37 -6.66
CA SER A 193 0.14 -13.41 -5.52
C SER A 193 -0.31 -12.46 -4.40
N PRO A 194 -0.29 -12.89 -3.11
CA PRO A 194 -0.50 -12.00 -1.97
C PRO A 194 0.51 -10.84 -1.91
N PHE A 195 1.68 -11.00 -2.54
CA PHE A 195 2.68 -9.92 -2.66
C PHE A 195 2.21 -8.79 -3.60
N MET A 196 1.37 -9.13 -4.58
CA MET A 196 0.72 -8.18 -5.48
C MET A 196 -0.66 -7.81 -4.95
N ALA A 197 -0.85 -7.74 -3.62
CA ALA A 197 -2.12 -7.35 -3.00
C ALA A 197 -2.55 -5.95 -3.51
N GLY A 198 -3.46 -5.93 -4.47
CA GLY A 198 -3.85 -4.74 -5.23
C GLY A 198 -3.93 -5.00 -6.75
N SER A 199 -3.23 -6.02 -7.25
CA SER A 199 -3.43 -6.57 -8.57
C SER A 199 -4.72 -7.38 -8.62
N LEU A 200 -5.26 -7.48 -9.82
CA LEU A 200 -6.64 -7.90 -10.02
C LEU A 200 -6.76 -9.41 -10.00
N PRO A 201 -7.90 -9.96 -9.52
CA PRO A 201 -8.18 -11.38 -9.64
C PRO A 201 -8.07 -11.82 -11.10
N GLN A 202 -7.02 -12.59 -11.39
CA GLN A 202 -6.77 -13.10 -12.75
C GLN A 202 -7.64 -14.32 -13.01
N SER A 203 -8.06 -14.54 -14.26
CA SER A 203 -8.81 -15.73 -14.61
C SER A 203 -8.04 -17.00 -14.22
N LEU A 204 -8.76 -18.10 -13.99
CA LEU A 204 -8.12 -19.34 -13.56
C LEU A 204 -7.10 -19.83 -14.60
N GLU A 205 -7.40 -19.67 -15.89
CA GLU A 205 -6.51 -20.05 -16.99
C GLU A 205 -5.21 -19.23 -16.98
N THR A 206 -5.31 -17.92 -16.75
CA THR A 206 -4.15 -17.04 -16.63
C THR A 206 -3.30 -17.39 -15.42
N GLN A 207 -3.92 -17.69 -14.27
CA GLN A 207 -3.21 -18.16 -13.09
C GLN A 207 -2.51 -19.50 -13.35
N GLN A 208 -3.17 -20.47 -14.00
CA GLN A 208 -2.57 -21.76 -14.37
C GLN A 208 -1.40 -21.59 -15.32
N PHE A 209 -1.52 -20.72 -16.31
CA PHE A 209 -0.42 -20.39 -17.21
C PHE A 209 0.77 -19.80 -16.44
N SER A 210 0.53 -18.80 -15.58
CA SER A 210 1.56 -18.20 -14.73
C SER A 210 2.26 -19.23 -13.83
N ALA A 211 1.50 -20.17 -13.27
CA ALA A 211 2.00 -21.27 -12.46
C ALA A 211 2.93 -22.20 -13.24
N LEU A 212 2.77 -22.35 -14.56
CA LEU A 212 3.65 -23.17 -15.39
C LEU A 212 4.93 -22.43 -15.80
N ILE A 213 4.84 -21.14 -16.14
CA ILE A 213 5.95 -20.39 -16.73
C ILE A 213 6.79 -19.60 -15.74
N ASP A 214 6.40 -19.54 -14.46
CA ASP A 214 7.15 -18.84 -13.42
C ASP A 214 8.51 -19.54 -13.14
N PRO A 215 9.66 -18.91 -13.46
CA PRO A 215 10.97 -19.51 -13.28
C PRO A 215 11.40 -19.66 -11.82
N PHE A 216 10.82 -18.90 -10.90
CA PHE A 216 11.13 -18.96 -9.46
C PHE A 216 10.11 -19.76 -8.67
N GLY A 217 8.90 -19.92 -9.21
CA GLY A 217 7.97 -20.94 -8.78
C GLY A 217 6.93 -20.59 -7.74
N LEU A 218 6.87 -19.33 -7.35
CA LEU A 218 5.92 -18.84 -6.37
C LEU A 218 4.49 -18.89 -6.90
N SER A 219 4.30 -18.65 -8.20
CA SER A 219 2.99 -18.72 -8.85
C SER A 219 2.38 -20.11 -8.75
N ALA A 220 3.20 -21.15 -8.93
CA ALA A 220 2.78 -22.53 -8.77
C ALA A 220 2.50 -22.90 -7.30
N TYR A 221 3.29 -22.34 -6.39
CA TYR A 221 3.09 -22.48 -4.95
C TYR A 221 1.75 -21.89 -4.48
N PHE A 222 1.37 -20.71 -4.99
CA PHE A 222 0.07 -20.10 -4.69
C PHE A 222 -1.10 -20.87 -5.30
N MET A 223 -0.95 -21.35 -6.53
CA MET A 223 -1.97 -22.18 -7.19
C MET A 223 -2.28 -23.42 -6.35
N GLU A 224 -1.26 -24.15 -5.91
CA GLU A 224 -1.43 -25.36 -5.12
C GLU A 224 -2.00 -25.07 -3.71
N ALA A 225 -1.62 -23.93 -3.13
CA ALA A 225 -2.06 -23.54 -1.79
C ALA A 225 -3.45 -22.86 -1.76
N ARG A 226 -4.09 -22.64 -2.92
CA ARG A 226 -5.31 -21.84 -3.06
C ARG A 226 -6.46 -22.38 -2.21
N ASP A 227 -6.70 -23.69 -2.26
CA ASP A 227 -7.83 -24.33 -1.60
C ASP A 227 -7.53 -24.74 -0.14
N LEU A 228 -6.31 -24.49 0.35
CA LEU A 228 -5.95 -24.76 1.74
C LEU A 228 -6.64 -23.76 2.67
N THR A 229 -7.24 -24.28 3.75
CA THR A 229 -7.79 -23.44 4.83
C THR A 229 -6.67 -22.79 5.63
N VAL A 230 -6.99 -21.74 6.39
CA VAL A 230 -6.03 -21.09 7.32
C VAL A 230 -5.41 -22.12 8.29
N GLN A 231 -6.23 -23.01 8.84
CA GLN A 231 -5.77 -24.08 9.74
C GLN A 231 -4.79 -25.02 9.03
N GLN A 232 -5.09 -25.43 7.79
CA GLN A 232 -4.18 -26.27 6.99
C GLN A 232 -2.88 -25.54 6.66
N LYS A 233 -2.92 -24.26 6.28
CA LYS A 233 -1.72 -23.44 6.02
C LYS A 233 -0.81 -23.30 7.25
N ASN A 234 -1.38 -23.36 8.45
CA ASN A 234 -0.65 -23.32 9.72
C ASN A 234 0.05 -24.63 10.09
N ILE A 235 -0.46 -25.79 9.65
CA ILE A 235 0.08 -27.10 10.09
C ILE A 235 0.69 -27.94 8.96
N GLN A 236 0.29 -27.71 7.72
CA GLN A 236 0.62 -28.54 6.57
C GLN A 236 1.50 -27.75 5.58
N MET A 237 2.62 -28.36 5.16
CA MET A 237 3.42 -27.84 4.05
C MET A 237 2.63 -27.94 2.74
N VAL A 238 2.74 -26.91 1.90
CA VAL A 238 2.10 -26.92 0.57
C VAL A 238 2.56 -28.16 -0.20
N PRO A 239 1.63 -29.02 -0.64
CA PRO A 239 1.94 -30.27 -1.32
C PRO A 239 2.84 -30.06 -2.53
N PHE A 240 3.80 -30.96 -2.76
CA PHE A 240 4.66 -30.94 -3.95
C PHE A 240 4.02 -31.74 -5.09
N THR A 241 2.87 -31.28 -5.56
CA THR A 241 2.01 -31.97 -6.55
C THR A 241 1.64 -31.05 -7.71
N GLU A 242 0.98 -31.62 -8.73
CA GLU A 242 0.37 -30.91 -9.87
C GLU A 242 1.26 -29.82 -10.48
N TYR A 243 0.77 -28.56 -10.49
CA TYR A 243 1.45 -27.42 -11.10
C TYR A 243 2.79 -27.12 -10.43
N PHE A 244 2.89 -27.30 -9.11
CA PHE A 244 4.11 -27.01 -8.38
C PHE A 244 5.22 -27.99 -8.73
N LEU A 245 4.90 -29.28 -8.78
CA LEU A 245 5.82 -30.34 -9.21
C LEU A 245 6.23 -30.15 -10.67
N PHE A 246 5.24 -29.97 -11.57
CA PHE A 246 5.50 -29.85 -13.01
C PHE A 246 6.41 -28.66 -13.32
N ASN A 247 6.16 -27.50 -12.69
CA ASN A 247 6.99 -26.32 -12.87
C ASN A 247 8.44 -26.57 -12.41
N ARG A 248 8.66 -27.16 -11.22
CA ARG A 248 10.03 -27.45 -10.74
C ARG A 248 10.77 -28.40 -11.66
N ILE A 249 10.09 -29.43 -12.19
CA ILE A 249 10.67 -30.37 -13.15
C ILE A 249 11.04 -29.63 -14.44
N LEU A 250 10.13 -28.82 -14.98
CA LEU A 250 10.35 -28.04 -16.20
C LEU A 250 11.60 -27.15 -16.10
N PHE A 251 11.71 -26.35 -15.03
CA PHE A 251 12.87 -25.45 -14.88
C PHE A 251 14.17 -26.16 -14.54
N CYS A 252 14.12 -27.33 -13.88
CA CYS A 252 15.28 -28.21 -13.78
C CYS A 252 15.76 -28.67 -15.17
N PHE A 253 14.86 -29.12 -16.04
CA PHE A 253 15.22 -29.53 -17.41
C PHE A 253 15.73 -28.36 -18.25
N ILE A 254 15.09 -27.18 -18.16
CA ILE A 254 15.57 -25.96 -18.83
C ILE A 254 16.98 -25.62 -18.37
N SER A 255 17.26 -25.68 -17.07
CA SER A 255 18.60 -25.40 -16.52
C SER A 255 19.65 -26.34 -17.10
N ILE A 256 19.36 -27.66 -17.11
CA ILE A 256 20.25 -28.67 -17.69
C ILE A 256 20.44 -28.43 -19.20
N GLY A 257 19.38 -28.08 -19.93
CA GLY A 257 19.45 -27.74 -21.36
C GLY A 257 20.32 -26.52 -21.63
N ILE A 258 20.22 -25.47 -20.82
CA ILE A 258 21.06 -24.26 -20.89
C ILE A 258 22.53 -24.61 -20.61
N LEU A 259 22.81 -25.48 -19.63
CA LEU A 259 24.17 -25.94 -19.37
C LEU A 259 24.72 -26.72 -20.55
N PHE A 260 23.95 -27.66 -21.10
CA PHE A 260 24.35 -28.41 -22.29
C PHE A 260 24.64 -27.47 -23.48
N LEU A 261 23.81 -26.45 -23.68
CA LEU A 261 24.07 -25.41 -24.69
C LEU A 261 25.37 -24.65 -24.41
N SER A 262 25.64 -24.30 -23.14
CA SER A 262 26.89 -23.66 -22.72
C SER A 262 28.11 -24.52 -23.04
N PHE A 263 28.04 -25.83 -22.78
CA PHE A 263 29.09 -26.78 -23.13
C PHE A 263 29.33 -26.86 -24.64
N ARG A 264 28.26 -26.76 -25.46
CA ARG A 264 28.37 -26.84 -26.92
C ARG A 264 28.92 -25.57 -27.56
N LEU A 265 28.60 -24.39 -27.00
CA LEU A 265 29.00 -23.09 -27.55
C LEU A 265 30.39 -22.62 -27.08
N PHE A 266 30.90 -23.17 -25.99
CA PHE A 266 32.21 -22.81 -25.46
C PHE A 266 33.34 -23.40 -26.31
N SER A 267 34.42 -22.64 -26.48
CA SER A 267 35.68 -23.14 -27.00
C SER A 267 36.87 -22.39 -26.41
N PHE A 268 38.00 -23.08 -26.21
CA PHE A 268 39.27 -22.46 -25.84
C PHE A 268 39.85 -21.54 -26.93
N SER A 269 39.52 -21.78 -28.20
CA SER A 269 40.07 -21.01 -29.32
C SER A 269 39.34 -19.67 -29.48
N LYS A 270 40.09 -18.55 -29.48
CA LYS A 270 39.60 -17.21 -29.87
C LYS A 270 39.40 -17.05 -31.39
N THR A 271 39.26 -18.14 -32.14
CA THR A 271 39.33 -18.12 -33.61
C THR A 271 37.99 -18.52 -34.21
N SER A 272 37.07 -17.57 -34.28
CA SER A 272 35.99 -17.61 -35.27
C SER A 272 36.29 -16.55 -36.33
N GLY A 273 36.87 -17.00 -37.44
CA GLY A 273 36.48 -16.53 -38.76
C GLY A 273 36.86 -15.12 -39.25
N GLN A 274 37.51 -14.25 -38.48
CA GLN A 274 38.20 -13.12 -39.11
C GLN A 274 39.55 -13.60 -39.63
N LYS A 275 39.58 -13.95 -40.94
CA LYS A 275 40.78 -13.74 -41.74
C LYS A 275 41.26 -12.35 -41.38
N ILE A 276 42.40 -12.26 -40.68
CA ILE A 276 43.17 -11.03 -40.69
C ILE A 276 43.42 -10.80 -42.19
N LYS A 277 42.65 -9.89 -42.79
CA LYS A 277 43.13 -9.20 -43.97
C LYS A 277 44.36 -8.50 -43.44
N THR A 278 45.52 -9.06 -43.71
CA THR A 278 46.78 -8.34 -43.68
C THR A 278 46.66 -7.29 -44.78
N ALA A 279 45.89 -6.23 -44.51
CA ALA A 279 46.20 -4.94 -45.07
C ALA A 279 47.42 -4.53 -44.27
N GLU A 280 48.60 -4.76 -44.84
CA GLU A 280 49.77 -3.97 -44.52
C GLU A 280 49.43 -2.50 -44.81
N ASN A 281 48.74 -1.86 -43.87
CA ASN A 281 48.89 -0.43 -43.72
C ASN A 281 50.29 -0.25 -43.13
N ILE A 282 51.27 -0.22 -44.04
CA ILE A 282 52.52 0.48 -43.79
C ILE A 282 52.07 1.90 -43.43
N LEU A 283 52.08 2.19 -42.13
CA LEU A 283 51.96 3.56 -41.64
C LEU A 283 53.19 4.29 -42.16
N THR A 284 53.05 4.88 -43.34
CA THR A 284 53.85 6.04 -43.70
C THR A 284 53.54 7.07 -42.64
N PHE A 285 54.48 7.25 -41.70
CA PHE A 285 54.53 8.41 -40.84
C PHE A 285 54.58 9.61 -41.79
N SER A 286 53.40 10.17 -42.09
CA SER A 286 53.28 11.44 -42.78
C SER A 286 53.94 12.50 -41.91
N GLU A 287 54.54 13.48 -42.58
CA GLU A 287 55.35 14.54 -42.00
C GLU A 287 54.84 15.02 -40.65
N VAL A 288 55.78 15.17 -39.72
CA VAL A 288 55.59 15.82 -38.44
C VAL A 288 54.95 17.18 -38.71
N ASN A 289 53.65 17.29 -38.44
CA ASN A 289 53.03 18.59 -38.22
C ASN A 289 53.69 19.15 -36.96
N VAL A 290 54.75 19.94 -37.15
CA VAL A 290 55.34 20.78 -36.12
C VAL A 290 54.30 21.88 -35.87
N SER A 291 53.27 21.56 -35.10
CA SER A 291 52.43 22.62 -34.51
C SER A 291 53.35 23.39 -33.57
N GLU A 292 53.50 24.70 -33.78
CA GLU A 292 54.21 25.57 -32.85
C GLU A 292 53.68 25.36 -31.44
N TYR A 293 54.55 24.93 -30.54
CA TYR A 293 54.24 24.76 -29.13
C TYR A 293 53.89 26.14 -28.54
N THR A 294 52.60 26.41 -28.35
CA THR A 294 52.14 27.64 -27.72
C THR A 294 52.11 27.45 -26.21
N THR A 295 52.93 28.21 -25.48
CA THR A 295 52.89 28.25 -24.02
C THR A 295 51.64 28.98 -23.57
N VAL A 296 50.68 28.24 -23.00
CA VAL A 296 49.49 28.85 -22.38
C VAL A 296 49.82 29.23 -20.94
N THR A 297 49.69 30.51 -20.59
CA THR A 297 49.80 30.94 -19.19
C THR A 297 48.63 30.40 -18.37
N PRO A 298 48.85 29.54 -17.37
CA PRO A 298 47.76 28.97 -16.59
C PRO A 298 47.15 30.04 -15.68
N SER A 299 45.85 30.29 -15.82
CA SER A 299 45.10 31.17 -14.91
C SER A 299 44.38 30.34 -13.85
N PHE A 300 44.70 30.57 -12.57
CA PHE A 300 44.11 29.86 -11.43
C PHE A 300 43.16 30.76 -10.62
N ASN A 301 42.22 31.42 -11.30
CA ASN A 301 41.21 32.27 -10.67
C ASN A 301 39.92 31.49 -10.35
N GLY A 302 38.95 32.15 -9.71
CA GLY A 302 37.65 31.55 -9.39
C GLY A 302 36.88 31.06 -10.62
N TRP A 303 37.08 31.70 -11.78
CA TRP A 303 36.46 31.30 -13.04
C TRP A 303 37.02 29.98 -13.58
N SER A 304 38.33 29.78 -13.51
CA SER A 304 38.99 28.51 -13.85
C SER A 304 38.53 27.38 -12.91
N SER A 305 38.32 27.68 -11.62
CA SER A 305 37.73 26.76 -10.64
C SER A 305 36.31 26.32 -11.03
N PHE A 306 35.45 27.26 -11.42
CA PHE A 306 34.10 26.95 -11.90
C PHE A 306 34.11 26.13 -13.20
N ARG A 307 34.96 26.51 -14.17
CA ARG A 307 35.14 25.74 -15.41
C ARG A 307 35.63 24.33 -15.17
N SER A 308 36.47 24.09 -14.17
CA SER A 308 36.93 22.74 -13.85
C SER A 308 35.82 21.87 -13.28
N VAL A 309 34.92 22.42 -12.45
CA VAL A 309 33.71 21.72 -11.97
C VAL A 309 32.86 21.28 -13.16
N LEU A 310 32.59 22.20 -14.10
CA LEU A 310 31.82 21.89 -15.30
C LEU A 310 32.53 20.89 -16.22
N SER A 311 33.87 20.91 -16.28
CA SER A 311 34.68 19.96 -17.04
C SER A 311 34.57 18.54 -16.48
N PHE A 312 34.70 18.38 -15.16
CA PHE A 312 34.45 17.10 -14.49
C PHE A 312 33.03 16.63 -14.77
N ALA A 313 32.04 17.53 -14.61
CA ALA A 313 30.65 17.17 -14.82
C ALA A 313 30.36 16.75 -16.27
N LYS A 314 30.90 17.47 -17.25
CA LYS A 314 30.79 17.13 -18.67
C LYS A 314 31.42 15.78 -18.98
N THR A 315 32.58 15.48 -18.38
CA THR A 315 33.29 14.21 -18.59
C THR A 315 32.48 13.04 -18.03
N ASP A 316 31.93 13.20 -16.83
CA ASP A 316 31.08 12.20 -16.20
C ASP A 316 29.79 11.99 -16.97
N LEU A 317 29.10 13.06 -17.36
CA LEU A 317 27.86 12.97 -18.15
C LEU A 317 28.12 12.34 -19.53
N THR A 318 29.22 12.69 -20.19
CA THR A 318 29.57 12.07 -21.48
C THR A 318 29.80 10.57 -21.32
N TYR A 319 30.47 10.17 -20.24
CA TYR A 319 30.68 8.76 -19.91
C TYR A 319 29.37 8.04 -19.60
N LEU A 320 28.54 8.61 -18.72
CA LEU A 320 27.27 8.03 -18.29
C LEU A 320 26.31 7.88 -19.47
N LEU A 321 26.11 8.93 -20.26
CA LEU A 321 25.16 8.93 -21.39
C LEU A 321 25.64 8.07 -22.57
N LYS A 322 26.95 7.90 -22.77
CA LYS A 322 27.49 6.96 -23.78
C LYS A 322 27.57 5.52 -23.28
N SER A 323 27.49 5.30 -21.96
CA SER A 323 27.48 3.97 -21.38
C SER A 323 26.15 3.28 -21.67
N ILE A 324 26.20 1.98 -21.96
CA ILE A 324 24.99 1.14 -22.13
C ILE A 324 24.22 1.03 -20.80
N ALA A 325 24.85 1.32 -19.65
CA ALA A 325 24.21 1.26 -18.35
C ALA A 325 23.03 2.23 -18.21
N VAL A 326 23.15 3.48 -18.69
CA VAL A 326 22.05 4.47 -18.57
C VAL A 326 20.84 4.08 -19.41
N PRO A 327 20.96 3.70 -20.70
CA PRO A 327 19.84 3.15 -21.46
C PRO A 327 19.23 1.90 -20.84
N ALA A 328 20.05 0.95 -20.36
CA ALA A 328 19.54 -0.27 -19.73
C ALA A 328 18.72 0.03 -18.45
N VAL A 329 19.23 0.90 -17.58
CA VAL A 329 18.52 1.35 -16.37
C VAL A 329 17.28 2.16 -16.75
N SER A 330 17.33 2.99 -17.79
CA SER A 330 16.17 3.77 -18.26
C SER A 330 15.05 2.84 -18.75
N ILE A 331 15.37 1.83 -19.56
CA ILE A 331 14.40 0.85 -20.05
C ILE A 331 13.78 0.08 -18.88
N LEU A 332 14.60 -0.38 -17.93
CA LEU A 332 14.11 -1.03 -16.72
C LEU A 332 13.16 -0.12 -15.95
N LEU A 333 13.57 1.13 -15.73
CA LEU A 333 12.83 2.08 -14.93
C LEU A 333 11.48 2.41 -15.58
N LEU A 334 11.48 2.69 -16.89
CA LEU A 334 10.27 2.88 -17.68
C LEU A 334 9.40 1.63 -17.67
N PHE A 335 9.98 0.44 -17.75
CA PHE A 335 9.22 -0.79 -17.69
C PHE A 335 8.53 -0.97 -16.33
N CYS A 336 9.29 -0.89 -15.23
CA CYS A 336 8.76 -1.06 -13.88
C CYS A 336 7.68 -0.02 -13.56
N VAL A 337 7.96 1.27 -13.77
CA VAL A 337 6.97 2.33 -13.46
C VAL A 337 5.80 2.30 -14.47
N GLY A 338 6.04 1.95 -15.73
CA GLY A 338 5.00 1.81 -16.74
C GLY A 338 4.01 0.68 -16.44
N MET A 339 4.49 -0.45 -15.91
CA MET A 339 3.62 -1.53 -15.44
C MET A 339 2.72 -1.07 -14.29
N GLU A 340 3.25 -0.30 -13.34
CA GLU A 340 2.47 0.26 -12.23
C GLU A 340 1.46 1.32 -12.72
N MET A 341 1.84 2.18 -13.67
CA MET A 341 0.92 3.12 -14.31
C MET A 341 -0.24 2.40 -15.00
N TYR A 342 0.06 1.34 -15.76
CA TYR A 342 -0.96 0.51 -16.40
C TYR A 342 -1.90 -0.13 -15.38
N ALA A 343 -1.35 -0.73 -14.31
CA ALA A 343 -2.14 -1.36 -13.26
C ALA A 343 -3.05 -0.35 -12.52
N GLU A 344 -2.54 0.85 -12.24
CA GLU A 344 -3.30 1.91 -11.57
C GLU A 344 -4.40 2.53 -12.46
N ILE A 345 -4.18 2.58 -13.77
CA ILE A 345 -5.19 3.04 -14.72
C ILE A 345 -6.27 1.99 -14.92
N GLU A 346 -5.89 0.74 -15.25
CA GLU A 346 -6.86 -0.27 -15.68
C GLU A 346 -7.79 -0.72 -14.54
N LYS A 347 -7.29 -0.83 -13.29
CA LYS A 347 -8.03 -1.34 -12.12
C LYS A 347 -8.90 -2.61 -12.37
N GLY A 348 -8.64 -3.31 -13.48
CA GLY A 348 -9.11 -4.62 -13.96
C GLY A 348 -10.59 -4.90 -13.84
N ILE A 349 -10.97 -6.18 -13.82
CA ILE A 349 -12.35 -6.60 -14.13
C ILE A 349 -13.44 -6.10 -13.18
N ARG A 350 -13.09 -5.68 -11.95
CA ARG A 350 -14.07 -5.26 -10.94
C ARG A 350 -14.34 -3.77 -11.00
N LEU A 351 -13.29 -2.95 -10.92
CA LEU A 351 -13.38 -1.50 -10.81
C LEU A 351 -13.28 -0.86 -12.21
N PRO A 352 -13.79 0.36 -12.40
CA PRO A 352 -13.70 1.00 -13.70
C PRO A 352 -12.27 1.49 -13.91
N GLN A 353 -11.90 1.68 -15.16
CA GLN A 353 -10.64 2.34 -15.49
C GLN A 353 -10.60 3.73 -14.83
N LYS A 354 -9.47 4.12 -14.24
CA LYS A 354 -9.22 5.51 -13.81
C LYS A 354 -8.82 6.37 -14.99
N TYR A 355 -9.17 7.65 -14.96
CA TYR A 355 -8.57 8.59 -15.89
C TYR A 355 -7.07 8.70 -15.64
N ALA A 356 -6.28 8.70 -16.72
CA ALA A 356 -4.84 8.92 -16.67
C ALA A 356 -4.55 10.41 -16.40
N SER A 357 -4.94 10.90 -15.21
CA SER A 357 -4.71 12.29 -14.80
C SER A 357 -3.26 12.52 -14.41
N SER A 358 -2.79 13.76 -14.50
CA SER A 358 -1.42 14.10 -14.07
C SER A 358 -1.20 13.82 -12.59
N GLY A 359 -2.24 13.96 -11.75
CA GLY A 359 -2.22 13.61 -10.34
C GLY A 359 -1.99 12.11 -10.09
N LEU A 360 -2.71 11.24 -10.82
CA LEU A 360 -2.51 9.79 -10.77
C LEU A 360 -1.10 9.42 -11.21
N MET A 361 -0.67 9.90 -12.38
CA MET A 361 0.66 9.61 -12.93
C MET A 361 1.79 10.09 -12.00
N ALA A 362 1.70 11.29 -11.44
CA ALA A 362 2.69 11.83 -10.52
C ALA A 362 2.75 11.03 -9.19
N THR A 363 1.60 10.59 -8.68
CA THR A 363 1.51 9.75 -7.48
C THR A 363 2.15 8.38 -7.74
N THR A 364 1.80 7.71 -8.85
CA THR A 364 2.38 6.41 -9.22
C THR A 364 3.89 6.48 -9.43
N ILE A 365 4.41 7.55 -10.04
CA ILE A 365 5.86 7.77 -10.15
C ILE A 365 6.47 7.90 -8.75
N SER A 366 5.88 8.71 -7.87
CA SER A 366 6.44 8.98 -6.54
C SER A 366 6.48 7.73 -5.66
N GLU A 367 5.45 6.88 -5.74
CA GLU A 367 5.37 5.64 -4.94
C GLU A 367 6.45 4.61 -5.34
N ASN A 368 6.86 4.59 -6.62
CA ASN A 368 7.70 3.54 -7.19
C ASN A 368 9.14 3.98 -7.49
N PHE A 369 9.36 5.27 -7.83
CA PHE A 369 10.66 5.76 -8.26
C PHE A 369 11.65 5.91 -7.09
N HIS A 370 11.21 6.29 -5.89
CA HIS A 370 12.13 6.79 -4.88
C HIS A 370 13.24 5.81 -4.49
N LEU A 371 12.84 4.61 -4.07
CA LEU A 371 13.79 3.58 -3.63
C LEU A 371 14.70 3.12 -4.77
N LEU A 372 14.14 2.94 -5.97
CA LEU A 372 14.91 2.57 -7.17
C LEU A 372 15.93 3.65 -7.52
N GLY A 373 15.51 4.92 -7.50
CA GLY A 373 16.36 6.08 -7.76
C GLY A 373 17.53 6.16 -6.78
N LEU A 374 17.33 5.86 -5.49
CA LEU A 374 18.41 5.82 -4.50
C LEU A 374 19.42 4.68 -4.75
N LEU A 375 18.96 3.49 -5.12
CA LEU A 375 19.85 2.37 -5.48
C LEU A 375 20.66 2.69 -6.73
N ILE A 376 19.99 3.25 -7.75
CA ILE A 376 20.61 3.76 -8.97
C ILE A 376 21.66 4.83 -8.65
N SER A 377 21.32 5.77 -7.75
CA SER A 377 22.24 6.82 -7.28
C SER A 377 23.49 6.22 -6.64
N ALA A 378 23.32 5.28 -5.71
CA ALA A 378 24.43 4.64 -4.99
C ALA A 378 25.37 3.90 -5.96
N TYR A 379 24.82 3.20 -6.95
CA TYR A 379 25.60 2.52 -7.98
C TYR A 379 26.37 3.50 -8.87
N PHE A 380 25.68 4.44 -9.52
CA PHE A 380 26.33 5.36 -10.47
C PHE A 380 27.33 6.31 -9.77
N LEU A 381 27.05 6.74 -8.54
CA LEU A 381 28.00 7.54 -7.75
C LEU A 381 29.28 6.78 -7.43
N ASN A 382 29.15 5.52 -6.98
CA ASN A 382 30.32 4.69 -6.72
C ASN A 382 31.10 4.45 -8.01
N ASP A 383 30.42 4.16 -9.11
CA ASP A 383 31.10 3.90 -10.38
C ASP A 383 31.84 5.13 -10.91
N VAL A 384 31.19 6.30 -10.94
CA VAL A 384 31.79 7.57 -11.39
C VAL A 384 32.97 7.97 -10.49
N TYR A 385 32.80 7.90 -9.16
CA TYR A 385 33.84 8.30 -8.22
C TYR A 385 35.11 7.44 -8.32
N TRP A 386 34.97 6.11 -8.44
CA TRP A 386 36.09 5.17 -8.50
C TRP A 386 36.62 4.92 -9.92
N ARG A 387 36.05 5.55 -10.94
CA ARG A 387 36.40 5.33 -12.35
C ARG A 387 37.87 5.60 -12.65
N SER A 388 38.39 6.74 -12.19
CA SER A 388 39.78 7.14 -12.49
C SER A 388 40.78 6.18 -11.87
N GLN A 389 40.48 5.61 -10.71
CA GLN A 389 41.32 4.59 -10.09
C GLN A 389 41.21 3.24 -10.80
N THR A 390 40.00 2.83 -11.20
CA THR A 390 39.79 1.55 -11.90
C THR A 390 40.44 1.56 -13.29
N SER A 391 40.65 2.75 -13.88
CA SER A 391 41.27 2.94 -15.20
C SER A 391 42.75 3.35 -15.11
N ASP A 392 43.38 3.27 -13.93
CA ASP A 392 44.76 3.71 -13.66
C ASP A 392 45.09 5.18 -14.03
N PHE A 393 44.05 6.01 -14.21
CA PHE A 393 44.16 7.42 -14.57
C PHE A 393 44.24 8.34 -13.34
N SER A 394 44.00 7.80 -12.14
CA SER A 394 43.90 8.59 -10.91
C SER A 394 45.14 9.42 -10.59
N LEU A 395 46.35 8.95 -10.92
CA LEU A 395 47.59 9.70 -10.72
C LEU A 395 47.63 10.98 -11.58
N ILE A 396 47.17 10.89 -12.83
CA ILE A 396 47.09 12.03 -13.75
C ILE A 396 46.00 13.00 -13.27
N GLU A 397 44.81 12.49 -12.95
CA GLU A 397 43.72 13.32 -12.46
C GLU A 397 44.08 14.07 -11.15
N ASN A 398 44.67 13.37 -10.19
CA ASN A 398 45.00 13.92 -8.87
C ASN A 398 46.14 14.93 -8.90
N SER A 399 47.01 14.89 -9.92
CA SER A 399 48.12 15.85 -10.10
C SER A 399 47.68 17.20 -10.68
N THR A 400 46.43 17.32 -11.13
CA THR A 400 45.88 18.60 -11.62
C THR A 400 45.60 19.58 -10.46
N TYR A 401 45.88 20.88 -10.64
CA TYR A 401 45.71 21.91 -9.60
C TYR A 401 44.27 22.01 -9.05
N LEU A 402 43.26 21.77 -9.89
CA LEU A 402 41.85 21.87 -9.55
C LEU A 402 41.19 20.52 -9.27
N SER A 403 41.96 19.46 -8.99
CA SER A 403 41.44 18.12 -8.66
C SER A 403 40.51 18.11 -7.43
N LYS A 404 40.66 19.08 -6.51
CA LYS A 404 39.75 19.28 -5.37
C LYS A 404 38.29 19.55 -5.76
N ASN A 405 38.04 20.06 -6.96
CA ASN A 405 36.70 20.38 -7.47
C ASN A 405 35.96 19.14 -8.01
N ARG A 406 36.64 17.99 -8.09
CA ARG A 406 36.10 16.74 -8.61
C ARG A 406 34.80 16.33 -7.92
N LEU A 407 34.74 16.41 -6.60
CA LEU A 407 33.56 16.00 -5.83
C LEU A 407 32.30 16.81 -6.21
N THR A 408 32.46 18.12 -6.38
CA THR A 408 31.37 19.01 -6.84
C THR A 408 30.96 18.69 -8.28
N GLY A 409 31.92 18.35 -9.16
CA GLY A 409 31.64 17.89 -10.52
C GLY A 409 30.82 16.60 -10.56
N HIS A 410 31.18 15.61 -9.74
CA HIS A 410 30.41 14.37 -9.58
C HIS A 410 28.99 14.65 -9.05
N PHE A 411 28.85 15.56 -8.07
CA PHE A 411 27.56 15.95 -7.52
C PHE A 411 26.62 16.58 -8.55
N ILE A 412 27.15 17.48 -9.40
CA ILE A 412 26.35 18.08 -10.50
C ILE A 412 25.95 17.01 -11.52
N SER A 413 26.86 16.09 -11.85
CA SER A 413 26.60 15.01 -12.81
C SER A 413 25.49 14.08 -12.36
N ILE A 414 25.54 13.63 -11.11
CA ILE A 414 24.49 12.75 -10.57
C ILE A 414 23.17 13.51 -10.42
N SER A 415 23.20 14.78 -10.04
CA SER A 415 21.99 15.60 -9.93
C SER A 415 21.31 15.72 -11.29
N PHE A 416 22.07 15.95 -12.37
CA PHE A 416 21.54 15.95 -13.72
C PHE A 416 21.00 14.58 -14.13
N LEU A 417 21.68 13.48 -13.79
CA LEU A 417 21.20 12.13 -14.08
C LEU A 417 19.87 11.83 -13.39
N LEU A 418 19.69 12.25 -12.14
CA LEU A 418 18.44 12.08 -11.39
C LEU A 418 17.31 12.92 -11.94
N LEU A 419 17.60 14.17 -12.35
CA LEU A 419 16.64 15.02 -13.07
C LEU A 419 16.25 14.38 -14.41
N PHE A 420 17.20 13.78 -15.13
CA PHE A 420 16.94 13.04 -16.36
C PHE A 420 16.00 11.85 -16.12
N PHE A 421 16.28 11.00 -15.12
CA PHE A 421 15.40 9.86 -14.80
C PHE A 421 13.99 10.30 -14.39
N THR A 422 13.89 11.38 -13.63
CA THR A 422 12.59 11.96 -13.27
C THR A 422 11.86 12.48 -14.53
N GLY A 423 12.59 13.16 -15.42
CA GLY A 423 12.05 13.70 -16.66
C GLY A 423 11.51 12.63 -17.61
N ILE A 424 12.24 11.52 -17.81
CA ILE A 424 11.75 10.42 -18.67
C ILE A 424 10.51 9.75 -18.09
N LEU A 425 10.38 9.66 -16.76
CA LEU A 425 9.20 9.11 -16.09
C LEU A 425 8.00 10.05 -16.21
N ILE A 426 8.20 11.37 -16.10
CA ILE A 426 7.13 12.35 -16.36
C ILE A 426 6.69 12.28 -17.82
N ILE A 427 7.63 12.20 -18.78
CA ILE A 427 7.31 12.02 -20.20
C ILE A 427 6.52 10.73 -20.41
N GLN A 428 6.90 9.63 -19.74
CA GLN A 428 6.13 8.40 -19.77
C GLN A 428 4.70 8.60 -19.25
N GLY A 429 4.54 9.29 -18.12
CA GLY A 429 3.22 9.67 -17.60
C GLY A 429 2.38 10.40 -18.65
N ILE A 430 2.96 11.41 -19.32
CA ILE A 430 2.29 12.17 -20.40
C ILE A 430 1.96 11.26 -21.60
N ILE A 431 2.83 10.30 -21.94
CA ILE A 431 2.54 9.31 -23.00
C ILE A 431 1.35 8.44 -22.60
N PHE A 432 1.25 8.00 -21.34
CA PHE A 432 0.07 7.28 -20.84
C PHE A 432 -1.18 8.16 -20.89
N GLN A 433 -1.09 9.43 -20.46
CA GLN A 433 -2.18 10.40 -20.58
C GLN A 433 -2.68 10.49 -22.04
N ALA A 434 -1.77 10.60 -23.02
CA ALA A 434 -2.10 10.65 -24.44
C ALA A 434 -2.64 9.31 -24.99
N ALA A 435 -2.06 8.18 -24.59
CA ALA A 435 -2.50 6.84 -25.01
C ALA A 435 -3.93 6.53 -24.55
N TYR A 436 -4.29 7.01 -23.35
CA TYR A 436 -5.64 6.91 -22.79
C TYR A 436 -6.52 8.14 -23.08
N GLN A 437 -6.13 8.98 -24.03
CA GLN A 437 -6.90 10.13 -24.54
C GLN A 437 -7.29 11.18 -23.48
N TYR A 438 -6.55 11.29 -22.38
CA TYR A 438 -6.76 12.27 -21.33
C TYR A 438 -5.72 13.41 -21.43
N PHE A 439 -6.02 14.46 -22.20
CA PHE A 439 -5.03 15.50 -22.53
C PHE A 439 -4.91 16.66 -21.52
N HIS A 440 -5.47 16.53 -20.31
CA HIS A 440 -5.32 17.55 -19.27
C HIS A 440 -4.01 17.38 -18.51
N ILE A 441 -3.06 18.29 -18.74
CA ILE A 441 -1.74 18.28 -18.09
C ILE A 441 -1.73 19.29 -16.94
N ASP A 442 -1.66 18.79 -15.71
CA ASP A 442 -1.44 19.59 -14.51
C ASP A 442 0.06 19.55 -14.12
N TRP A 443 0.76 20.65 -14.41
CA TRP A 443 2.18 20.78 -14.08
C TRP A 443 2.45 20.81 -12.58
N LYS A 444 1.50 21.22 -11.74
CA LYS A 444 1.69 21.24 -10.29
C LYS A 444 1.86 19.83 -9.74
N ALA A 445 1.11 18.86 -10.27
CA ALA A 445 1.28 17.45 -9.94
C ALA A 445 2.70 16.96 -10.31
N TYR A 446 3.16 17.22 -11.53
CA TYR A 446 4.48 16.78 -11.98
C TYR A 446 5.65 17.47 -11.28
N LEU A 447 5.52 18.77 -10.93
CA LEU A 447 6.53 19.48 -10.13
C LEU A 447 6.67 18.87 -8.73
N GLY A 448 5.59 18.32 -8.17
CA GLY A 448 5.63 17.55 -6.93
C GLY A 448 6.56 16.34 -6.99
N VAL A 449 6.67 15.67 -8.14
CA VAL A 449 7.57 14.51 -8.30
C VAL A 449 9.02 14.92 -8.03
N PHE A 450 9.46 16.08 -8.54
CA PHE A 450 10.80 16.61 -8.28
C PHE A 450 11.00 16.94 -6.80
N LEU A 451 10.01 17.63 -6.21
CA LEU A 451 10.05 18.04 -4.80
C LEU A 451 10.15 16.82 -3.88
N PHE A 452 9.28 15.83 -4.05
CA PHE A 452 9.13 14.71 -3.12
C PHE A 452 10.11 13.56 -3.35
N ASN A 453 10.67 13.42 -4.55
CA ASN A 453 11.56 12.31 -4.87
C ASN A 453 12.98 12.76 -5.20
N THR A 454 13.12 13.63 -6.20
CA THR A 454 14.42 13.95 -6.80
C THR A 454 15.29 14.80 -5.87
N PHE A 455 14.72 15.79 -5.19
CA PHE A 455 15.49 16.63 -4.26
C PHE A 455 16.02 15.87 -3.04
N PRO A 456 15.25 15.00 -2.35
CA PRO A 456 15.81 14.13 -1.32
C PRO A 456 16.92 13.22 -1.84
N MET A 457 16.80 12.66 -3.06
CA MET A 457 17.86 11.85 -3.68
C MET A 457 19.13 12.65 -3.98
N ILE A 458 18.99 13.91 -4.39
CA ILE A 458 20.13 14.82 -4.60
C ILE A 458 20.83 15.06 -3.26
N LEU A 459 20.10 15.36 -2.18
CA LEU A 459 20.69 15.49 -0.85
C LEU A 459 21.39 14.19 -0.40
N PHE A 460 20.77 13.05 -0.65
CA PHE A 460 21.35 11.73 -0.37
C PHE A 460 22.63 11.49 -1.17
N SER A 461 22.66 11.89 -2.43
CA SER A 461 23.83 11.80 -3.30
C SER A 461 24.99 12.65 -2.78
N GLY A 462 24.68 13.83 -2.23
CA GLY A 462 25.64 14.66 -1.50
C GLY A 462 26.25 13.94 -0.30
N PHE A 463 25.45 13.17 0.44
CA PHE A 463 25.92 12.36 1.57
C PHE A 463 26.77 11.14 1.11
N ILE A 464 26.30 10.39 0.11
CA ILE A 464 26.99 9.21 -0.42
C ILE A 464 28.36 9.55 -1.03
N LEU A 465 28.49 10.71 -1.66
CA LEU A 465 29.78 11.20 -2.14
C LEU A 465 30.80 11.38 -1.01
N LEU A 466 30.38 11.82 0.17
CA LEU A 466 31.26 11.89 1.34
C LEU A 466 31.71 10.50 1.79
N ILE A 467 30.81 9.50 1.76
CA ILE A 467 31.16 8.11 2.08
C ILE A 467 32.24 7.59 1.12
N ASN A 468 32.05 7.80 -0.18
CA ASN A 468 33.01 7.37 -1.20
C ASN A 468 34.35 8.13 -1.11
N ASP A 469 34.33 9.41 -0.72
CA ASP A 469 35.56 10.19 -0.52
C ASP A 469 36.37 9.75 0.72
N ARG A 470 35.69 9.30 1.78
CA ARG A 470 36.34 8.94 3.06
C ARG A 470 36.78 7.49 3.17
N ILE A 471 36.12 6.57 2.46
CA ILE A 471 36.38 5.14 2.59
C ILE A 471 37.36 4.70 1.49
N PRO A 472 38.52 4.11 1.83
CA PRO A 472 39.59 3.84 0.86
C PRO A 472 39.32 2.64 -0.06
N ASN A 473 38.20 1.92 0.11
CA ASN A 473 37.88 0.73 -0.67
C ASN A 473 36.53 0.88 -1.39
N LYS A 474 36.54 0.74 -2.73
CA LYS A 474 35.37 0.85 -3.61
C LYS A 474 34.18 0.00 -3.14
N PHE A 475 34.42 -1.26 -2.81
CA PHE A 475 33.35 -2.21 -2.48
C PHE A 475 32.78 -1.98 -1.08
N ILE A 476 33.63 -1.59 -0.11
CA ILE A 476 33.18 -1.23 1.24
C ILE A 476 32.35 0.07 1.17
N ALA A 477 32.81 1.07 0.40
CA ALA A 477 32.07 2.31 0.19
C ALA A 477 30.70 2.05 -0.46
N LEU A 478 30.65 1.18 -1.47
CA LEU A 478 29.39 0.77 -2.10
C LEU A 478 28.47 0.04 -1.12
N GLY A 479 28.99 -0.91 -0.34
CA GLY A 479 28.20 -1.67 0.65
C GLY A 479 27.59 -0.77 1.72
N ILE A 480 28.35 0.19 2.25
CA ILE A 480 27.84 1.18 3.21
C ILE A 480 26.85 2.14 2.55
N SER A 481 27.06 2.51 1.29
CA SER A 481 26.11 3.35 0.54
C SER A 481 24.76 2.64 0.37
N ILE A 482 24.76 1.35 0.03
CA ILE A 482 23.54 0.53 -0.07
C ILE A 482 22.88 0.39 1.30
N LEU A 483 23.65 0.15 2.36
CA LEU A 483 23.11 0.08 3.72
C LEU A 483 22.44 1.41 4.13
N ALA A 484 23.06 2.54 3.78
CA ALA A 484 22.52 3.88 4.02
C ALA A 484 21.19 4.12 3.29
N VAL A 485 20.98 3.55 2.10
CA VAL A 485 19.69 3.63 1.40
C VAL A 485 18.57 3.09 2.29
N PHE A 486 18.74 1.88 2.84
CA PHE A 486 17.70 1.22 3.64
C PHE A 486 17.52 1.82 5.04
N ILE A 487 18.62 2.23 5.69
CA ILE A 487 18.59 2.78 7.06
C ILE A 487 18.10 4.23 7.08
N LEU A 488 18.54 5.08 6.15
CA LEU A 488 18.33 6.52 6.23
C LEU A 488 17.17 7.03 5.37
N SER A 489 16.74 6.28 4.36
CA SER A 489 15.60 6.67 3.50
C SER A 489 14.52 5.58 3.42
N GLY A 490 14.90 4.31 3.37
CA GLY A 490 13.99 3.17 3.20
C GLY A 490 12.95 2.98 4.32
N PRO A 491 12.10 1.94 4.22
CA PRO A 491 10.99 1.70 5.15
C PRO A 491 11.40 1.55 6.62
N VAL A 492 12.66 1.18 6.88
CA VAL A 492 13.21 1.01 8.23
C VAL A 492 13.54 2.34 8.89
N SER A 493 13.77 3.39 8.11
CA SER A 493 14.16 4.72 8.61
C SER A 493 13.17 5.28 9.63
N GLY A 494 11.86 5.07 9.42
CA GLY A 494 10.82 5.51 10.36
C GLY A 494 10.83 4.80 11.71
N LYS A 495 11.43 3.60 11.81
CA LYS A 495 11.61 2.87 13.08
C LYS A 495 12.87 3.31 13.82
N LEU A 496 13.93 3.67 13.09
CA LEU A 496 15.23 4.03 13.67
C LEU A 496 15.35 5.53 13.97
N ILE A 497 14.74 6.38 13.12
CA ILE A 497 14.75 7.83 13.23
C ILE A 497 13.33 8.29 13.57
N SER A 498 13.05 8.37 14.87
CA SER A 498 11.71 8.70 15.38
C SER A 498 11.25 10.11 15.01
N TYR A 499 12.18 11.06 14.89
CA TYR A 499 11.87 12.45 14.60
C TYR A 499 11.74 12.71 13.08
N PRO A 500 10.57 13.16 12.59
CA PRO A 500 10.32 13.35 11.16
C PRO A 500 11.29 14.30 10.45
N LEU A 501 11.82 15.31 11.16
CA LEU A 501 12.73 16.31 10.62
C LEU A 501 14.05 15.71 10.13
N PHE A 502 14.58 14.71 10.83
CA PHE A 502 15.87 14.08 10.49
C PHE A 502 15.76 13.01 9.38
N ARG A 503 14.55 12.66 8.96
CA ARG A 503 14.30 11.79 7.80
C ARG A 503 14.44 12.57 6.49
N ILE A 504 15.60 13.21 6.32
CA ILE A 504 15.92 14.15 5.23
C ILE A 504 15.85 13.48 3.86
N PHE A 505 16.29 12.22 3.78
CA PHE A 505 16.42 11.49 2.52
C PHE A 505 15.18 10.66 2.17
N SER A 506 14.14 10.66 3.01
CA SER A 506 12.91 9.93 2.74
C SER A 506 11.97 10.72 1.82
N ASP A 507 11.21 10.01 1.01
CA ASP A 507 10.16 10.54 0.14
C ASP A 507 8.91 11.03 0.91
N PHE A 508 7.94 11.49 0.12
CA PHE A 508 6.55 11.68 0.53
C PHE A 508 5.65 10.76 -0.29
N LYS A 509 4.82 9.97 0.40
CA LYS A 509 3.91 8.97 -0.20
C LYS A 509 2.44 9.40 -0.17
N GLY A 510 2.17 10.70 -0.11
CA GLY A 510 0.80 11.21 -0.16
C GLY A 510 0.28 11.31 -1.59
N THR A 511 -1.05 11.35 -1.72
CA THR A 511 -1.74 11.45 -3.01
C THR A 511 -1.93 12.92 -3.42
N TYR A 512 -1.99 13.16 -4.73
CA TYR A 512 -2.44 14.42 -5.30
C TYR A 512 -3.96 14.44 -5.43
N SER A 513 -4.62 15.44 -4.85
CA SER A 513 -6.07 15.62 -4.97
C SER A 513 -6.41 16.69 -6.00
N ASP A 514 -7.43 16.49 -6.83
CA ASP A 514 -7.86 17.53 -7.76
C ASP A 514 -8.53 18.69 -7.02
N PHE A 515 -9.07 18.47 -5.80
CA PHE A 515 -9.57 19.54 -4.93
C PHE A 515 -8.50 20.49 -4.41
N SER A 516 -7.37 19.97 -3.91
CA SER A 516 -6.39 20.75 -3.11
C SER A 516 -4.91 20.54 -3.50
N GLY A 517 -4.63 19.75 -4.53
CA GLY A 517 -3.29 19.33 -4.92
C GLY A 517 -2.61 18.50 -3.81
N TYR A 518 -1.37 18.85 -3.46
CA TYR A 518 -0.67 18.26 -2.31
C TYR A 518 -0.99 18.94 -0.96
N GLY A 519 -1.84 19.97 -0.95
CA GLY A 519 -2.20 20.72 0.26
C GLY A 519 -0.98 21.27 1.02
N ILE A 520 -1.05 21.23 2.36
CA ILE A 520 0.00 21.74 3.26
C ILE A 520 1.32 20.95 3.19
N TYR A 521 1.31 19.74 2.61
CA TYR A 521 2.49 18.87 2.55
C TYR A 521 3.60 19.41 1.66
N GLU A 522 3.27 20.11 0.58
CA GLU A 522 4.25 20.73 -0.33
C GLU A 522 5.18 21.67 0.44
N LYS A 523 4.59 22.61 1.19
CA LYS A 523 5.32 23.58 2.01
C LYS A 523 6.12 22.91 3.13
N ALA A 524 5.50 21.97 3.85
CA ALA A 524 6.16 21.26 4.96
C ALA A 524 7.36 20.45 4.47
N PHE A 525 7.24 19.80 3.32
CA PHE A 525 8.33 19.01 2.74
C PHE A 525 9.49 19.89 2.28
N ALA A 526 9.20 21.02 1.62
CA ALA A 526 10.21 22.00 1.22
C ALA A 526 11.00 22.53 2.43
N GLN A 527 10.33 22.78 3.56
CA GLN A 527 10.98 23.19 4.81
C GLN A 527 11.94 22.11 5.34
N ARG A 528 11.53 20.83 5.31
CA ARG A 528 12.40 19.70 5.70
C ARG A 528 13.60 19.56 4.76
N LEU A 529 13.42 19.76 3.46
CA LEU A 529 14.52 19.74 2.50
C LEU A 529 15.52 20.87 2.72
N LEU A 530 15.04 22.08 3.03
CA LEU A 530 15.91 23.22 3.34
C LEU A 530 16.75 22.97 4.59
N PHE A 531 16.15 22.37 5.63
CA PHE A 531 16.88 21.88 6.79
C PHE A 531 17.97 20.87 6.39
N GLY A 532 17.60 19.88 5.58
CA GLY A 532 18.53 18.88 5.06
C GLY A 532 19.67 19.45 4.24
N ALA A 533 19.40 20.42 3.37
CA ALA A 533 20.40 21.11 2.56
C ALA A 533 21.44 21.83 3.42
N GLY A 534 21.00 22.49 4.50
CA GLY A 534 21.89 23.11 5.49
C GLY A 534 22.83 22.10 6.15
N ILE A 535 22.30 20.95 6.58
CA ILE A 535 23.08 19.86 7.20
C ILE A 535 24.12 19.30 6.21
N ILE A 536 23.71 18.99 4.98
CA ILE A 536 24.62 18.43 3.96
C ILE A 536 25.71 19.44 3.59
N SER A 537 25.37 20.72 3.44
CA SER A 537 26.36 21.79 3.16
C SER A 537 27.43 21.86 4.26
N ILE A 538 27.03 21.78 5.52
CA ILE A 538 27.96 21.78 6.66
C ILE A 538 28.84 20.53 6.69
N LEU A 539 28.29 19.35 6.42
CA LEU A 539 29.07 18.11 6.31
C LEU A 539 30.14 18.21 5.21
N TRP A 540 29.80 18.85 4.08
CA TRP A 540 30.76 19.11 3.00
C TRP A 540 31.88 20.07 3.43
N ILE A 541 31.56 21.12 4.19
CA ILE A 541 32.58 22.03 4.76
C ILE A 541 33.50 21.30 5.72
N PHE A 542 32.96 20.47 6.63
CA PHE A 542 33.77 19.65 7.53
C PHE A 542 34.69 18.70 6.78
N ASN A 543 34.19 18.01 5.75
CA ASN A 543 35.03 17.15 4.91
C ASN A 543 36.18 17.93 4.25
N SER A 544 35.89 19.12 3.72
CA SER A 544 36.91 19.99 3.12
C SER A 544 37.97 20.43 4.14
N ILE A 545 37.58 20.77 5.37
CA ILE A 545 38.51 21.16 6.45
C ILE A 545 39.42 19.98 6.81
N ILE A 546 38.87 18.77 6.95
CA ILE A 546 39.64 17.56 7.28
C ILE A 546 40.68 17.25 6.20
N LYS A 547 40.32 17.43 4.92
CA LYS A 547 41.18 17.07 3.77
C LYS A 547 42.23 18.14 3.44
N ILE A 548 41.83 19.41 3.43
CA ILE A 548 42.66 20.55 3.00
C ILE A 548 43.40 21.19 4.20
N LYS A 549 42.96 20.90 5.44
CA LYS A 549 43.46 21.52 6.69
C LYS A 549 43.37 23.06 6.69
N LYS A 550 42.46 23.63 5.88
CA LYS A 550 42.16 25.08 5.81
C LYS A 550 40.65 25.29 5.79
N VAL A 551 40.20 26.38 6.41
CA VAL A 551 38.79 26.77 6.47
C VAL A 551 38.43 27.63 5.25
N PRO A 552 37.50 27.19 4.38
CA PRO A 552 37.06 27.99 3.23
C PRO A 552 36.06 29.07 3.68
N VAL A 553 36.55 30.18 4.22
CA VAL A 553 35.75 31.23 4.92
C VAL A 553 34.46 31.62 4.18
N ILE A 554 34.52 31.90 2.88
CA ILE A 554 33.34 32.32 2.08
C ILE A 554 32.29 31.19 2.00
N ALA A 555 32.72 29.98 1.68
CA ALA A 555 31.83 28.82 1.58
C ALA A 555 31.26 28.41 2.96
N SER A 556 32.06 28.58 4.02
CA SER A 556 31.62 28.40 5.41
C SER A 556 30.55 29.41 5.79
N GLY A 557 30.71 30.70 5.45
CA GLY A 557 29.70 31.73 5.70
C GLY A 557 28.36 31.42 5.02
N PHE A 558 28.40 31.02 3.75
CA PHE A 558 27.19 30.59 3.02
C PHE A 558 26.55 29.34 3.64
N SER A 559 27.35 28.34 4.01
CA SER A 559 26.84 27.11 4.63
C SER A 559 26.22 27.37 6.00
N ILE A 560 26.77 28.31 6.79
CA ILE A 560 26.19 28.73 8.07
C ILE A 560 24.87 29.45 7.85
N LEU A 561 24.78 30.37 6.89
CA LEU A 561 23.53 31.05 6.56
C LEU A 561 22.45 30.04 6.11
N LEU A 562 22.82 29.07 5.26
CA LEU A 562 21.93 28.01 4.81
C LEU A 562 21.48 27.13 5.98
N LEU A 563 22.38 26.81 6.92
CA LEU A 563 22.03 26.06 8.13
C LEU A 563 21.06 26.84 9.02
N ILE A 564 21.29 28.14 9.25
CA ILE A 564 20.39 28.99 10.06
C ILE A 564 19.00 29.03 9.43
N SER A 565 18.93 29.26 8.12
CA SER A 565 17.67 29.20 7.35
C SER A 565 17.02 27.82 7.45
N GLY A 566 17.81 26.76 7.33
CA GLY A 566 17.39 25.38 7.50
C GLY A 566 16.84 25.08 8.89
N ILE A 567 17.47 25.58 9.96
CA ILE A 567 17.00 25.42 11.34
C ILE A 567 15.66 26.14 11.52
N PHE A 568 15.51 27.37 11.03
CA PHE A 568 14.23 28.09 11.09
C PHE A 568 13.11 27.36 10.33
N ALA A 569 13.43 26.83 9.14
CA ALA A 569 12.52 25.99 8.38
C ALA A 569 12.18 24.69 9.12
N GLY A 570 13.16 24.05 9.77
CA GLY A 570 12.98 22.85 10.58
C GLY A 570 12.09 23.08 11.79
N VAL A 571 12.24 24.21 12.49
CA VAL A 571 11.35 24.63 13.58
C VAL A 571 9.92 24.85 13.06
N SER A 572 9.79 25.49 11.90
CA SER A 572 8.48 25.69 11.27
C SER A 572 7.81 24.38 10.87
N PHE A 573 8.58 23.43 10.33
CA PHE A 573 8.13 22.08 9.98
C PHE A 573 7.68 21.32 11.24
N MET A 574 8.43 21.40 12.33
CA MET A 574 8.12 20.71 13.59
C MET A 574 7.00 21.37 14.41
N LYS A 575 6.38 22.45 13.92
CA LYS A 575 5.26 23.11 14.60
C LYS A 575 4.12 22.12 14.81
N GLY A 576 3.67 22.00 16.07
CA GLY A 576 2.58 21.11 16.45
C GLY A 576 2.92 19.62 16.39
N TYR A 577 4.21 19.25 16.34
CA TYR A 577 4.62 17.85 16.37
C TYR A 577 4.23 17.17 17.68
N ILE A 578 3.59 16.01 17.58
CA ILE A 578 3.21 15.16 18.72
C ILE A 578 3.95 13.83 18.56
N PRO A 579 4.91 13.50 19.45
CA PRO A 579 5.58 12.22 19.44
C PRO A 579 4.58 11.07 19.61
N LYS A 580 4.60 10.09 18.70
CA LYS A 580 3.80 8.86 18.81
C LYS A 580 4.61 7.80 19.53
N ASP A 581 4.28 7.55 20.79
CA ASP A 581 4.84 6.46 21.58
C ASP A 581 3.81 5.32 21.68
N LYS A 582 4.12 4.19 21.04
CA LYS A 582 3.24 3.01 21.05
C LYS A 582 3.14 2.40 22.45
N ASP A 583 4.23 2.41 23.21
CA ASP A 583 4.25 1.83 24.55
C ASP A 583 3.40 2.70 25.48
N GLN A 584 3.47 4.02 25.33
CA GLN A 584 2.59 4.93 26.06
C GLN A 584 1.11 4.74 25.70
N ALA A 585 0.78 4.54 24.42
CA ALA A 585 -0.61 4.25 24.00
C ALA A 585 -1.13 2.95 24.62
N ILE A 586 -0.31 1.88 24.60
CA ILE A 586 -0.64 0.60 25.24
C ILE A 586 -0.81 0.76 26.75
N LEU A 587 0.07 1.52 27.41
CA LEU A 587 -0.07 1.83 28.84
C LEU A 587 -1.37 2.60 29.14
N GLY A 588 -1.77 3.51 28.26
CA GLY A 588 -3.05 4.22 28.32
C GLY A 588 -4.24 3.28 28.26
N SER A 589 -4.29 2.39 27.27
CA SER A 589 -5.33 1.35 27.15
C SER A 589 -5.35 0.40 28.35
N ALA A 590 -4.19 -0.03 28.84
CA ALA A 590 -4.09 -0.87 30.04
C ALA A 590 -4.63 -0.15 31.29
N ALA A 591 -4.33 1.15 31.44
CA ALA A 591 -4.82 1.96 32.55
C ALA A 591 -6.33 2.19 32.43
N TYR A 592 -6.84 2.43 31.23
CA TYR A 592 -8.27 2.55 30.95
C TYR A 592 -9.01 1.28 31.40
N GLU A 593 -8.58 0.11 30.92
CA GLU A 593 -9.22 -1.16 31.25
C GLU A 593 -9.18 -1.42 32.77
N LYS A 594 -8.03 -1.22 33.44
CA LYS A 594 -7.91 -1.41 34.89
C LYS A 594 -8.82 -0.48 35.70
N ASN A 595 -8.93 0.77 35.29
CA ASN A 595 -9.68 1.78 36.04
C ASN A 595 -11.19 1.70 35.79
N TYR A 596 -11.59 1.35 34.56
CA TYR A 596 -12.96 1.53 34.08
C TYR A 596 -13.72 0.25 33.73
N CYS A 597 -13.07 -0.93 33.60
CA CYS A 597 -13.76 -2.18 33.27
C CYS A 597 -14.87 -2.55 34.26
N LYS A 598 -14.75 -2.14 35.53
CA LYS A 598 -15.82 -2.28 36.55
C LYS A 598 -17.14 -1.58 36.21
N TYR A 599 -17.15 -0.64 35.27
CA TYR A 599 -18.36 0.08 34.83
C TYR A 599 -19.02 -0.55 33.59
N LYS A 600 -18.48 -1.65 33.05
CA LYS A 600 -18.98 -2.33 31.85
C LYS A 600 -20.44 -2.81 31.97
N THR A 601 -20.85 -3.24 33.16
CA THR A 601 -22.22 -3.70 33.45
C THR A 601 -23.10 -2.60 34.05
N LEU A 602 -22.55 -1.40 34.27
CA LEU A 602 -23.29 -0.31 34.88
C LEU A 602 -24.29 0.27 33.88
N THR A 603 -25.54 0.42 34.30
CA THR A 603 -26.59 1.07 33.51
C THR A 603 -26.24 2.53 33.23
N GLN A 604 -26.30 2.93 31.96
CA GLN A 604 -25.97 4.27 31.48
C GLN A 604 -27.18 4.91 30.78
N PRO A 605 -27.30 6.25 30.79
CA PRO A 605 -28.35 6.92 30.03
C PRO A 605 -28.03 6.86 28.54
N ASP A 606 -29.06 6.80 27.71
CA ASP A 606 -28.91 6.88 26.26
C ASP A 606 -28.98 8.34 25.81
N ILE A 607 -28.26 8.68 24.74
CA ILE A 607 -28.34 9.99 24.09
C ILE A 607 -29.64 9.99 23.29
N SER A 608 -30.56 10.93 23.55
CA SER A 608 -31.84 11.04 22.82
C SER A 608 -31.83 12.16 21.78
N ASP A 609 -31.17 13.27 22.08
CA ASP A 609 -31.14 14.45 21.20
C ASP A 609 -29.74 15.06 21.19
N ILE A 610 -29.30 15.51 20.02
CA ILE A 610 -28.05 16.22 19.79
C ILE A 610 -28.36 17.55 19.12
N THR A 611 -28.00 18.64 19.77
CA THR A 611 -27.95 19.98 19.17
C THR A 611 -26.49 20.38 19.07
N THR A 612 -26.00 20.69 17.87
CA THR A 612 -24.57 20.94 17.69
C THR A 612 -24.28 22.03 16.65
N GLU A 613 -23.24 22.82 16.90
CA GLU A 613 -22.63 23.73 15.95
C GLU A 613 -21.20 23.25 15.63
N ILE A 614 -20.94 22.94 14.36
CA ILE A 614 -19.63 22.55 13.85
C ILE A 614 -19.06 23.73 13.08
N LYS A 615 -17.98 24.32 13.59
CA LYS A 615 -17.28 25.45 12.97
C LYS A 615 -16.03 24.94 12.25
N LEU A 616 -16.09 24.88 10.93
CA LEU A 616 -14.98 24.43 10.09
C LEU A 616 -14.05 25.59 9.73
N TYR A 617 -12.75 25.36 9.83
CA TYR A 617 -11.70 26.26 9.37
C TYR A 617 -10.77 25.50 8.40
N PRO A 618 -11.25 25.18 7.17
CA PRO A 618 -10.49 24.49 6.13
C PRO A 618 -9.08 25.05 5.90
N SER A 619 -8.94 26.38 5.78
CA SER A 619 -7.67 27.08 5.56
C SER A 619 -6.66 26.93 6.70
N GLU A 620 -7.14 26.57 7.90
CA GLU A 620 -6.32 26.38 9.11
C GLU A 620 -6.16 24.90 9.50
N ASN A 621 -6.71 23.98 8.69
CA ASN A 621 -6.74 22.55 8.97
C ASN A 621 -7.39 22.21 10.33
N ALA A 622 -8.42 22.97 10.71
CA ALA A 622 -9.00 22.95 12.04
C ALA A 622 -10.53 22.97 12.05
N TYR A 623 -11.12 22.53 13.17
CA TYR A 623 -12.54 22.75 13.46
C TYR A 623 -12.80 22.84 14.96
N GLN A 624 -13.98 23.37 15.29
CA GLN A 624 -14.52 23.36 16.65
C GLN A 624 -15.93 22.76 16.66
N ILE A 625 -16.19 21.90 17.63
CA ILE A 625 -17.52 21.34 17.91
C ILE A 625 -18.05 22.02 19.17
N VAL A 626 -19.25 22.59 19.09
CA VAL A 626 -20.02 23.05 20.25
C VAL A 626 -21.29 22.21 20.29
N GLY A 627 -21.34 21.25 21.21
CA GLY A 627 -22.39 20.25 21.26
C GLY A 627 -23.17 20.28 22.57
N LYS A 628 -24.45 19.90 22.47
CA LYS A 628 -25.34 19.66 23.60
C LYS A 628 -26.08 18.35 23.41
N TYR A 629 -25.97 17.48 24.39
CA TYR A 629 -26.79 16.27 24.48
C TYR A 629 -27.97 16.46 25.41
N LYS A 630 -29.07 15.79 25.08
CA LYS A 630 -30.07 15.37 26.04
C LYS A 630 -29.87 13.88 26.32
N LEU A 631 -29.49 13.58 27.55
CA LEU A 631 -29.32 12.23 28.06
C LEU A 631 -30.64 11.80 28.69
N LYS A 632 -31.16 10.62 28.34
CA LYS A 632 -32.41 10.09 28.88
C LYS A 632 -32.16 8.74 29.53
N ASN A 633 -32.64 8.57 30.76
CA ASN A 633 -32.69 7.24 31.35
C ASN A 633 -33.83 6.45 30.71
N GLN A 634 -33.49 5.54 29.80
CA GLN A 634 -34.45 4.68 29.11
C GLN A 634 -34.58 3.30 29.73
N THR A 635 -33.97 3.12 30.91
CA THR A 635 -33.95 1.87 31.65
C THR A 635 -34.90 1.93 32.85
N ASP A 636 -35.19 0.77 33.43
CA ASP A 636 -36.07 0.66 34.59
C ASP A 636 -35.35 0.92 35.93
N GLN A 637 -34.03 1.19 35.89
CA GLN A 637 -33.20 1.38 37.07
C GLN A 637 -32.74 2.84 37.22
N PRO A 638 -32.72 3.42 38.44
CA PRO A 638 -32.12 4.73 38.68
C PRO A 638 -30.62 4.73 38.37
N ILE A 639 -30.13 5.79 37.72
CA ILE A 639 -28.71 5.93 37.38
C ILE A 639 -28.06 6.96 38.30
N SER A 640 -27.09 6.53 39.11
CA SER A 640 -26.35 7.42 40.02
C SER A 640 -24.97 7.83 39.52
N LYS A 641 -24.42 7.12 38.53
CA LYS A 641 -23.09 7.38 37.98
C LYS A 641 -23.13 7.32 36.46
N ILE A 642 -22.53 8.32 35.81
CA ILE A 642 -22.44 8.41 34.35
C ILE A 642 -20.96 8.41 33.98
N LEU A 643 -20.54 7.46 33.15
CA LEU A 643 -19.18 7.42 32.60
C LEU A 643 -19.19 8.13 31.24
N ILE A 644 -18.32 9.13 31.09
CA ILE A 644 -18.22 9.96 29.88
C ILE A 644 -16.78 9.88 29.37
N ASN A 645 -16.63 9.64 28.07
CA ASN A 645 -15.33 9.57 27.40
C ASN A 645 -15.29 10.61 26.28
N PHE A 646 -14.15 11.29 26.17
CA PHE A 646 -13.81 12.24 25.13
C PHE A 646 -12.67 11.66 24.30
N ASN A 647 -12.72 11.87 22.99
CA ASN A 647 -11.70 11.34 22.08
C ASN A 647 -10.33 11.99 22.36
N GLU A 648 -9.27 11.17 22.41
CA GLU A 648 -7.91 11.60 22.72
C GLU A 648 -7.33 12.59 21.70
N ASP A 649 -7.78 12.53 20.44
CA ASP A 649 -7.29 13.39 19.36
C ASP A 649 -7.81 14.83 19.45
N LEU A 650 -8.88 15.07 20.21
CA LEU A 650 -9.49 16.40 20.36
C LEU A 650 -9.08 17.04 21.68
N LYS A 651 -8.93 18.36 21.64
CA LYS A 651 -8.74 19.17 22.84
C LYS A 651 -10.10 19.46 23.47
N LEU A 652 -10.27 19.02 24.72
CA LEU A 652 -11.41 19.37 25.56
C LEU A 652 -11.28 20.81 26.06
N GLU A 653 -12.09 21.74 25.54
CA GLU A 653 -12.09 23.14 25.99
C GLU A 653 -12.99 23.33 27.22
N SER A 654 -14.18 22.71 27.19
CA SER A 654 -15.10 22.70 28.32
C SER A 654 -16.10 21.56 28.19
N ALA A 655 -16.47 20.93 29.29
CA ALA A 655 -17.65 20.07 29.36
C ALA A 655 -18.36 20.22 30.71
N VAL A 656 -19.69 20.23 30.66
CA VAL A 656 -20.55 20.43 31.82
C VAL A 656 -21.74 19.50 31.71
N ILE A 657 -21.95 18.68 32.75
CA ILE A 657 -23.16 17.88 32.88
C ILE A 657 -24.12 18.55 33.86
N THR A 658 -25.40 18.62 33.49
CA THR A 658 -26.46 19.20 34.30
C THR A 658 -27.59 18.18 34.48
N SER A 659 -27.98 17.93 35.73
CA SER A 659 -29.09 17.05 36.09
C SER A 659 -30.00 17.76 37.10
N GLY A 660 -31.18 18.20 36.66
CA GLY A 660 -32.03 19.07 37.48
C GLY A 660 -31.34 20.41 37.78
N THR A 661 -31.09 20.69 39.06
CA THR A 661 -30.32 21.88 39.50
C THR A 661 -28.83 21.60 39.71
N GLU A 662 -28.40 20.34 39.64
CA GLU A 662 -27.02 19.94 39.86
C GLU A 662 -26.20 20.17 38.58
N THR A 663 -25.01 20.73 38.72
CA THR A 663 -24.09 20.99 37.61
C THR A 663 -22.68 20.58 37.99
N SER A 664 -22.03 19.77 37.16
CA SER A 664 -20.67 19.28 37.38
C SER A 664 -19.80 19.58 36.16
N LYS A 665 -18.64 20.22 36.37
CA LYS A 665 -17.64 20.46 35.33
C LYS A 665 -16.76 19.22 35.15
N ILE A 666 -16.41 18.95 33.90
CA ILE A 666 -15.53 17.84 33.53
C ILE A 666 -14.23 18.41 32.99
N HIS A 667 -13.11 17.93 33.54
CA HIS A 667 -11.76 18.39 33.20
C HIS A 667 -10.89 17.31 32.56
N GLU A 668 -11.22 16.03 32.77
CA GLU A 668 -10.46 14.89 32.25
C GLU A 668 -11.19 14.26 31.04
N LYS A 669 -10.42 13.59 30.18
CA LYS A 669 -10.95 12.94 28.97
C LYS A 669 -11.81 11.71 29.27
N VAL A 670 -11.59 11.04 30.39
CA VAL A 670 -12.48 9.98 30.88
C VAL A 670 -12.87 10.36 32.29
N THR A 671 -14.17 10.47 32.56
CA THR A 671 -14.66 10.90 33.88
C THR A 671 -15.92 10.14 34.27
N VAL A 672 -15.96 9.71 35.53
CA VAL A 672 -17.17 9.15 36.14
C VAL A 672 -17.83 10.24 36.97
N VAL A 673 -18.95 10.76 36.48
CA VAL A 673 -19.75 11.77 37.19
C VAL A 673 -20.72 11.06 38.11
N SER A 674 -20.59 11.29 39.42
CA SER A 674 -21.57 10.84 40.41
C SER A 674 -22.64 11.90 40.62
N LEU A 675 -23.91 11.54 40.41
CA LEU A 675 -25.06 12.41 40.63
C LEU A 675 -25.47 12.38 42.11
N GLN A 676 -25.77 13.53 42.72
CA GLN A 676 -26.25 13.54 44.11
C GLN A 676 -27.68 13.00 44.16
N LYS A 677 -28.51 13.36 43.18
CA LYS A 677 -29.82 12.75 42.92
C LYS A 677 -29.75 11.80 41.74
N PRO A 678 -30.06 10.50 41.92
CA PRO A 678 -30.10 9.55 40.82
C PRO A 678 -31.06 9.98 39.72
N LEU A 679 -30.65 9.80 38.46
CA LEU A 679 -31.48 10.02 37.30
C LEU A 679 -32.52 8.90 37.21
N LEU A 680 -33.76 9.20 37.59
CA LEU A 680 -34.86 8.24 37.59
C LEU A 680 -35.26 7.81 36.17
N PRO A 681 -35.87 6.62 35.99
CA PRO A 681 -36.42 6.17 34.71
C PRO A 681 -37.28 7.25 34.03
N GLY A 682 -37.05 7.45 32.73
CA GLY A 682 -37.71 8.46 31.90
C GLY A 682 -37.26 9.91 32.12
N LYS A 683 -36.49 10.22 33.18
CA LYS A 683 -35.93 11.56 33.41
C LYS A 683 -34.70 11.82 32.55
N THR A 684 -34.35 13.10 32.42
CA THR A 684 -33.31 13.57 31.50
C THR A 684 -32.25 14.42 32.19
N ALA A 685 -31.02 14.34 31.71
CA ALA A 685 -29.91 15.22 32.02
C ALA A 685 -29.38 15.86 30.72
N SER A 686 -28.53 16.88 30.80
CA SER A 686 -27.85 17.46 29.65
C SER A 686 -26.34 17.40 29.80
N LEU A 687 -25.64 17.23 28.69
CA LEU A 687 -24.18 17.36 28.61
C LEU A 687 -23.85 18.41 27.55
N ASP A 688 -23.33 19.56 27.99
CA ASP A 688 -22.86 20.64 27.13
C ASP A 688 -21.34 20.53 27.01
N PHE A 689 -20.79 20.60 25.80
CA PHE A 689 -19.36 20.43 25.56
C PHE A 689 -18.84 21.27 24.40
N THR A 690 -17.56 21.63 24.48
CA THR A 690 -16.81 22.29 23.40
C THR A 690 -15.49 21.57 23.20
N LEU A 691 -15.25 21.12 21.97
CA LEU A 691 -14.06 20.41 21.55
C LEU A 691 -13.40 21.14 20.38
N SER A 692 -12.08 21.18 20.34
CA SER A 692 -11.32 21.74 19.22
C SER A 692 -10.36 20.72 18.63
N TYR A 693 -10.15 20.80 17.33
CA TYR A 693 -9.24 19.96 16.58
C TYR A 693 -8.42 20.81 15.62
N GLN A 694 -7.13 20.51 15.53
CA GLN A 694 -6.23 21.03 14.50
C GLN A 694 -5.14 20.00 14.24
N TRP A 695 -4.80 19.79 12.97
CA TRP A 695 -3.70 18.90 12.59
C TRP A 695 -2.59 19.65 11.85
N PHE A 696 -1.41 19.05 11.86
CA PHE A 696 -0.20 19.61 11.26
C PHE A 696 0.48 18.58 10.36
N ALA A 697 1.02 19.02 9.22
CA ALA A 697 1.65 18.16 8.21
C ALA A 697 2.70 17.19 8.78
N VAL A 698 3.47 17.62 9.78
CA VAL A 698 4.53 16.82 10.43
C VAL A 698 4.00 15.54 11.10
N ASN A 699 2.74 15.53 11.54
CA ASN A 699 2.09 14.38 12.17
C ASN A 699 1.38 13.46 11.16
N GLY A 700 1.20 13.93 9.92
CA GLY A 700 0.23 13.35 8.98
C GLY A 700 -1.22 13.77 9.29
N HIS A 701 -2.13 13.44 8.38
CA HIS A 701 -3.58 13.59 8.59
C HIS A 701 -4.21 12.21 8.83
N GLN A 702 -5.39 12.20 9.44
CA GLN A 702 -6.23 11.01 9.56
C GLN A 702 -7.27 11.02 8.45
N SER A 703 -7.31 9.97 7.62
CA SER A 703 -8.19 9.88 6.45
C SER A 703 -9.66 10.20 6.74
N PHE A 704 -10.20 9.71 7.87
CA PHE A 704 -11.61 9.89 8.27
C PHE A 704 -11.89 11.17 9.07
N ASN A 705 -10.91 12.06 9.22
CA ASN A 705 -11.00 13.35 9.91
C ASN A 705 -10.18 14.42 9.18
N THR A 706 -10.38 14.48 7.87
CA THR A 706 -9.58 15.27 6.95
C THR A 706 -10.20 16.65 6.80
N VAL A 707 -9.62 17.64 7.48
CA VAL A 707 -10.01 19.06 7.31
C VAL A 707 -8.92 19.78 6.53
N ILE A 708 -9.22 20.08 5.27
CA ILE A 708 -8.30 20.64 4.27
C ILE A 708 -8.96 21.78 3.52
N ASP A 709 -8.13 22.63 2.93
CA ASP A 709 -8.53 23.86 2.25
C ASP A 709 -9.68 23.69 1.25
N ASN A 710 -9.76 22.55 0.55
CA ASN A 710 -10.90 22.21 -0.30
C ASN A 710 -11.10 20.68 -0.34
N GLY A 711 -12.34 20.20 -0.25
CA GLY A 711 -12.65 18.76 -0.25
C GLY A 711 -12.56 18.09 1.12
N SER A 712 -12.84 18.82 2.21
CA SER A 712 -12.83 18.29 3.58
C SER A 712 -13.89 17.22 3.81
N PHE A 713 -13.56 16.21 4.62
CA PHE A 713 -14.50 15.19 5.08
C PHE A 713 -14.14 14.64 6.45
N MET A 714 -15.15 14.51 7.32
CA MET A 714 -15.00 13.94 8.65
C MET A 714 -16.16 13.00 8.96
N ARG A 715 -15.84 11.79 9.44
CA ARG A 715 -16.80 10.92 10.16
C ARG A 715 -17.01 11.49 11.57
N ILE A 716 -17.56 12.70 11.62
CA ILE A 716 -17.44 13.61 12.76
C ILE A 716 -18.03 13.02 14.05
N SER A 717 -19.07 12.18 13.97
CA SER A 717 -19.67 11.55 15.15
C SER A 717 -18.70 10.64 15.94
N ARG A 718 -17.60 10.16 15.34
CA ARG A 718 -16.55 9.39 16.04
C ARG A 718 -15.73 10.22 17.03
N TYR A 719 -15.81 11.53 16.92
CA TYR A 719 -15.06 12.48 17.75
C TYR A 719 -15.93 13.16 18.81
N TYR A 720 -17.20 12.77 18.88
CA TYR A 720 -18.15 13.26 19.88
C TYR A 720 -18.03 12.45 21.18
N PRO A 721 -18.42 13.02 22.34
CA PRO A 721 -18.36 12.30 23.61
C PRO A 721 -19.23 11.05 23.62
N THR A 722 -18.71 9.95 24.15
CA THR A 722 -19.41 8.67 24.28
C THR A 722 -19.77 8.39 25.74
N ILE A 723 -20.89 7.71 25.96
CA ILE A 723 -21.40 7.37 27.29
C ILE A 723 -21.17 5.87 27.56
N GLY A 724 -20.67 5.55 28.74
CA GLY A 724 -20.39 4.19 29.18
C GLY A 724 -18.99 3.70 28.83
N TYR A 725 -18.72 2.44 29.16
CA TYR A 725 -17.42 1.82 28.95
C TYR A 725 -17.18 1.51 27.46
N GLN A 726 -16.01 1.88 26.94
CA GLN A 726 -15.63 1.71 25.54
C GLN A 726 -14.78 0.44 25.37
N LYS A 727 -15.25 -0.50 24.56
CA LYS A 727 -14.52 -1.75 24.29
C LYS A 727 -13.32 -1.54 23.36
N ASP A 728 -13.42 -0.58 22.45
CA ASP A 728 -12.38 -0.29 21.45
C ASP A 728 -11.09 0.25 22.10
N ASP A 729 -11.17 0.70 23.36
CA ASP A 729 -10.02 1.14 24.15
C ASP A 729 -9.32 -0.02 24.90
N GLU A 730 -9.84 -1.25 24.82
CA GLU A 730 -9.21 -2.46 25.40
C GLU A 730 -7.98 -2.91 24.57
N ILE A 731 -6.97 -3.45 25.26
CA ILE A 731 -5.82 -4.06 24.58
C ILE A 731 -6.28 -5.34 23.88
N GLN A 732 -6.07 -5.43 22.57
CA GLN A 732 -6.50 -6.58 21.77
C GLN A 732 -5.49 -7.76 21.82
N ASP A 733 -4.18 -7.49 21.91
CA ASP A 733 -3.15 -8.54 21.87
C ASP A 733 -3.10 -9.38 23.16
N GLU A 734 -3.33 -10.69 23.05
CA GLU A 734 -3.38 -11.59 24.21
C GLU A 734 -2.08 -11.64 25.03
N LYS A 735 -0.91 -11.50 24.41
CA LYS A 735 0.37 -11.51 25.14
C LYS A 735 0.52 -10.25 25.98
N GLN A 736 0.19 -9.09 25.43
CA GLN A 736 0.13 -7.84 26.18
C GLN A 736 -0.92 -7.90 27.30
N ARG A 737 -2.11 -8.47 27.05
CA ARG A 737 -3.13 -8.68 28.10
C ARG A 737 -2.59 -9.51 29.26
N ASN A 738 -1.92 -10.62 28.97
CA ASN A 738 -1.27 -11.45 29.99
C ASN A 738 -0.18 -10.69 30.77
N GLN A 739 0.66 -9.90 30.07
CA GLN A 739 1.68 -9.05 30.69
C GLN A 739 1.07 -8.04 31.68
N PHE A 740 -0.03 -7.39 31.30
CA PHE A 740 -0.73 -6.42 32.15
C PHE A 740 -1.70 -7.03 33.16
N LYS A 741 -1.84 -8.37 33.17
CA LYS A 741 -2.78 -9.16 33.99
C LYS A 741 -4.24 -8.74 33.77
N LEU A 742 -4.60 -8.53 32.50
CA LEU A 742 -5.96 -8.18 32.06
C LEU A 742 -6.79 -9.46 31.85
N GLY A 743 -8.12 -9.33 31.92
CA GLY A 743 -9.04 -10.47 31.73
C GLY A 743 -9.06 -10.98 30.30
N LYS A 744 -9.90 -11.97 29.99
CA LYS A 744 -10.18 -12.32 28.59
C LYS A 744 -11.05 -11.24 27.92
N LEU A 745 -10.83 -11.02 26.63
CA LEU A 745 -11.71 -10.17 25.83
C LEU A 745 -13.13 -10.74 25.85
N THR A 746 -14.11 -9.85 25.73
CA THR A 746 -15.49 -10.28 25.56
C THR A 746 -15.71 -10.69 24.11
N GLU A 747 -15.99 -11.97 23.90
CA GLU A 747 -16.35 -12.50 22.59
C GLU A 747 -17.58 -11.76 22.03
N LEU A 748 -17.64 -11.64 20.71
CA LEU A 748 -18.84 -11.23 20.00
C LEU A 748 -19.99 -12.18 20.36
N LYS A 749 -21.20 -11.63 20.46
CA LYS A 749 -22.38 -12.47 20.70
C LYS A 749 -22.57 -13.41 19.50
N LYS A 750 -22.97 -14.65 19.79
CA LYS A 750 -23.36 -15.62 18.75
C LYS A 750 -24.71 -15.23 18.13
N PRO A 751 -25.04 -15.72 16.92
CA PRO A 751 -26.31 -15.42 16.26
C PRO A 751 -27.52 -15.81 17.11
N GLU A 752 -27.42 -16.92 17.86
CA GLU A 752 -28.48 -17.49 18.71
C GLU A 752 -28.65 -16.77 20.06
N ALA A 753 -27.84 -15.73 20.36
CA ALA A 753 -27.99 -14.96 21.59
C ALA A 753 -29.40 -14.33 21.68
N PRO A 754 -29.93 -14.10 22.90
CA PRO A 754 -31.25 -13.49 23.07
C PRO A 754 -31.41 -12.18 22.29
N GLU A 755 -32.63 -11.91 21.81
CA GLU A 755 -32.94 -10.67 21.11
C GLU A 755 -32.65 -9.44 22.00
N VAL A 756 -32.22 -8.36 21.36
CA VAL A 756 -31.94 -7.09 22.02
C VAL A 756 -32.93 -6.05 21.51
N SER A 757 -33.56 -5.34 22.44
CA SER A 757 -34.35 -4.14 22.14
C SER A 757 -33.75 -2.98 22.91
N LYS A 758 -33.26 -1.98 22.19
CA LYS A 758 -32.60 -0.82 22.80
C LYS A 758 -32.99 0.45 22.06
N LYS A 759 -33.39 1.46 22.84
CA LYS A 759 -33.82 2.75 22.31
C LYS A 759 -32.66 3.76 22.20
N ASP A 760 -31.70 3.50 21.33
CA ASP A 760 -30.46 4.30 21.14
C ASP A 760 -30.38 5.15 19.86
N PHE A 761 -31.52 5.50 19.26
CA PHE A 761 -31.60 6.45 18.14
C PHE A 761 -31.67 7.87 18.67
N ILE A 762 -31.08 8.79 17.92
CA ILE A 762 -31.00 10.20 18.24
C ILE A 762 -31.87 11.04 17.30
N ASN A 763 -32.31 12.19 17.79
CA ASN A 763 -32.68 13.32 16.94
C ASN A 763 -31.49 14.27 16.82
N LEU A 764 -31.10 14.61 15.60
CA LEU A 764 -29.94 15.43 15.28
C LEU A 764 -30.39 16.78 14.73
N SER A 765 -29.91 17.86 15.36
CA SER A 765 -29.99 19.24 14.86
C SER A 765 -28.58 19.79 14.76
N MET A 766 -28.10 20.04 13.55
CA MET A 766 -26.71 20.38 13.27
C MET A 766 -26.61 21.69 12.49
N ILE A 767 -25.87 22.66 13.02
CA ILE A 767 -25.45 23.85 12.29
C ILE A 767 -23.99 23.68 11.88
N ILE A 768 -23.68 23.81 10.61
CA ILE A 768 -22.32 23.73 10.10
C ILE A 768 -21.96 25.11 9.55
N SER A 769 -20.83 25.67 9.99
CA SER A 769 -20.27 26.88 9.40
C SER A 769 -18.94 26.60 8.70
N THR A 770 -18.74 27.20 7.54
CA THR A 770 -17.52 27.06 6.73
C THR A 770 -17.17 28.37 6.02
N GLU A 771 -16.09 28.36 5.24
CA GLU A 771 -15.62 29.51 4.46
C GLU A 771 -16.62 29.98 3.40
N LYS A 772 -16.53 31.26 3.02
CA LYS A 772 -17.51 31.95 2.17
C LYS A 772 -17.74 31.29 0.80
N ASN A 773 -16.69 30.72 0.23
CA ASN A 773 -16.70 30.07 -1.09
C ASN A 773 -17.08 28.57 -1.00
N GLN A 774 -17.27 28.02 0.20
CA GLN A 774 -17.57 26.60 0.36
C GLN A 774 -19.03 26.34 0.71
N THR A 775 -19.48 25.15 0.32
CA THR A 775 -20.75 24.57 0.73
C THR A 775 -20.48 23.38 1.63
N ALA A 776 -21.10 23.37 2.82
CA ALA A 776 -20.98 22.27 3.75
C ALA A 776 -22.17 21.31 3.63
N ILE A 777 -21.89 20.03 3.53
CA ILE A 777 -22.89 18.96 3.46
C ILE A 777 -22.90 18.22 4.78
N GLY A 778 -24.07 18.16 5.41
CA GLY A 778 -24.30 17.49 6.69
C GLY A 778 -25.20 16.27 6.56
N THR A 779 -25.40 15.59 7.69
CA THR A 779 -26.35 14.47 7.81
C THR A 779 -27.76 15.01 8.10
N GLY A 780 -28.76 14.54 7.35
CA GLY A 780 -30.16 14.98 7.45
C GLY A 780 -30.60 15.93 6.33
N ASP A 781 -31.85 16.37 6.41
CA ASP A 781 -32.44 17.30 5.45
C ASP A 781 -31.99 18.73 5.76
N LEU A 782 -31.64 19.50 4.71
CA LEU A 782 -31.29 20.92 4.83
C LEU A 782 -32.55 21.74 5.16
N ILE A 783 -32.51 22.44 6.30
CA ILE A 783 -33.58 23.32 6.77
C ILE A 783 -33.34 24.75 6.31
N LYS A 784 -32.11 25.24 6.48
CA LYS A 784 -31.76 26.64 6.23
C LYS A 784 -30.30 26.80 5.81
N LYS A 785 -30.07 27.71 4.87
CA LYS A 785 -28.74 28.21 4.49
C LYS A 785 -28.70 29.73 4.64
N TRP A 786 -27.63 30.26 5.21
CA TRP A 786 -27.41 31.71 5.31
C TRP A 786 -25.93 32.07 5.33
N THR A 787 -25.61 33.34 5.16
CA THR A 787 -24.23 33.86 5.21
C THR A 787 -24.17 35.01 6.20
N THR A 788 -23.24 34.94 7.16
CA THR A 788 -23.03 35.98 8.17
C THR A 788 -21.53 36.15 8.40
N SER A 789 -21.05 37.40 8.54
CA SER A 789 -19.64 37.70 8.86
C SER A 789 -18.63 37.02 7.93
N GLY A 790 -18.94 36.91 6.63
CA GLY A 790 -18.06 36.28 5.65
C GLY A 790 -17.95 34.76 5.74
N ARG A 791 -18.86 34.08 6.45
CA ARG A 791 -18.94 32.61 6.55
C ARG A 791 -20.31 32.10 6.13
N ASN A 792 -20.35 30.91 5.54
CA ASN A 792 -21.60 30.24 5.17
C ASN A 792 -22.04 29.30 6.29
N TYR A 793 -23.35 29.24 6.52
CA TYR A 793 -23.98 28.44 7.56
C TYR A 793 -25.08 27.57 6.96
N PHE A 794 -25.17 26.33 7.44
CA PHE A 794 -26.10 25.32 6.98
C PHE A 794 -26.70 24.60 8.18
N GLU A 795 -28.03 24.60 8.30
CA GLU A 795 -28.76 23.90 9.34
C GLU A 795 -29.39 22.63 8.77
N TYR A 796 -29.00 21.48 9.31
CA TYR A 796 -29.48 20.16 8.95
C TYR A 796 -30.23 19.51 10.10
N LYS A 797 -31.27 18.75 9.79
CA LYS A 797 -32.05 18.00 10.77
C LYS A 797 -32.34 16.57 10.31
N ALA A 798 -32.19 15.62 11.24
CA ALA A 798 -32.58 14.22 11.06
C ALA A 798 -33.21 13.69 12.34
N ASP A 799 -34.36 13.04 12.24
CA ASP A 799 -35.08 12.48 13.39
C ASP A 799 -34.96 10.95 13.38
N GLN A 800 -34.83 10.34 14.57
CA GLN A 800 -34.76 8.88 14.74
C GLN A 800 -33.68 8.18 13.88
N ILE A 801 -32.43 8.62 14.00
CA ILE A 801 -31.29 8.01 13.30
C ILE A 801 -30.33 7.32 14.27
N PRO A 802 -29.53 6.32 13.82
CA PRO A 802 -28.40 5.83 14.60
C PRO A 802 -27.42 6.95 14.99
N PHE A 803 -26.60 6.76 16.02
CA PHE A 803 -25.51 7.69 16.40
C PHE A 803 -24.39 7.70 15.35
N ARG A 804 -24.69 8.21 14.16
CA ARG A 804 -23.83 8.16 12.98
C ARG A 804 -24.14 9.34 12.09
N PHE A 805 -23.21 10.30 12.05
CA PHE A 805 -23.31 11.47 11.21
C PHE A 805 -21.92 11.95 10.78
N ALA A 806 -21.86 12.53 9.59
CA ALA A 806 -20.65 13.02 8.96
C ALA A 806 -20.89 14.41 8.34
N VAL A 807 -19.77 15.06 8.03
CA VAL A 807 -19.74 16.39 7.43
C VAL A 807 -18.68 16.44 6.33
N SER A 808 -19.01 17.08 5.21
CA SER A 808 -18.02 17.52 4.21
C SER A 808 -18.10 19.02 3.97
N SER A 809 -17.05 19.60 3.40
CA SER A 809 -17.01 21.00 2.96
C SER A 809 -16.06 21.16 1.78
N ALA A 810 -16.57 21.72 0.69
CA ALA A 810 -15.78 22.01 -0.49
C ALA A 810 -16.41 23.12 -1.34
N GLN A 811 -15.69 23.53 -2.38
CA GLN A 811 -16.24 24.30 -3.50
C GLN A 811 -16.91 23.30 -4.46
N TYR A 812 -18.23 23.30 -4.48
CA TYR A 812 -19.04 22.36 -5.25
C TYR A 812 -19.81 23.05 -6.38
N GLU A 813 -19.87 22.39 -7.52
CA GLU A 813 -20.99 22.52 -8.45
C GLU A 813 -22.16 21.66 -7.95
N LEU A 814 -23.39 22.04 -8.30
CA LEU A 814 -24.61 21.39 -7.83
C LEU A 814 -25.52 21.06 -9.00
N GLU A 815 -25.84 19.77 -9.16
CA GLU A 815 -26.93 19.29 -10.00
C GLU A 815 -28.08 18.80 -9.12
N THR A 816 -29.32 19.20 -9.43
CA THR A 816 -30.51 18.89 -8.61
C THR A 816 -31.66 18.38 -9.47
N VAL A 817 -32.34 17.31 -9.03
CA VAL A 817 -33.61 16.86 -9.59
C VAL A 817 -34.63 16.56 -8.50
N ASN A 818 -35.90 16.87 -8.74
CA ASN A 818 -37.01 16.37 -7.92
C ASN A 818 -37.58 15.10 -8.58
N TYR A 819 -37.42 13.96 -7.91
CA TYR A 819 -37.91 12.68 -8.39
C TYR A 819 -38.97 12.12 -7.42
N LYS A 820 -40.24 12.09 -7.87
CA LYS A 820 -41.38 11.58 -7.08
C LYS A 820 -41.51 12.21 -5.69
N GLY A 821 -41.16 13.49 -5.55
CA GLY A 821 -41.24 14.24 -4.29
C GLY A 821 -39.98 14.15 -3.42
N ILE A 822 -38.94 13.46 -3.87
CA ILE A 822 -37.62 13.37 -3.21
C ILE A 822 -36.63 14.21 -4.02
N ILE A 823 -35.92 15.12 -3.37
CA ILE A 823 -34.91 15.97 -4.03
C ILE A 823 -33.58 15.21 -4.01
N VAL A 824 -33.01 14.94 -5.19
CA VAL A 824 -31.68 14.35 -5.33
C VAL A 824 -30.71 15.45 -5.75
N ASN A 825 -29.68 15.68 -4.94
CA ASN A 825 -28.62 16.64 -5.15
C ASN A 825 -27.29 15.91 -5.37
N ILE A 826 -26.52 16.35 -6.34
CA ILE A 826 -25.16 15.87 -6.60
C ILE A 826 -24.22 17.07 -6.48
N PHE A 827 -23.35 17.04 -5.47
CA PHE A 827 -22.31 18.01 -5.20
C PHE A 827 -20.97 17.45 -5.68
N TYR A 828 -20.40 18.07 -6.70
CA TYR A 828 -19.22 17.56 -7.39
C TYR A 828 -18.21 18.68 -7.67
N GLN A 829 -16.96 18.30 -7.87
CA GLN A 829 -15.92 19.22 -8.31
C GLN A 829 -16.16 19.62 -9.76
N GLN A 830 -15.96 20.89 -10.10
CA GLN A 830 -16.19 21.42 -11.46
C GLN A 830 -15.52 20.59 -12.58
N LYS A 831 -14.35 19.98 -12.32
CA LYS A 831 -13.62 19.16 -13.29
C LYS A 831 -14.21 17.75 -13.47
N HIS A 832 -15.07 17.28 -12.56
CA HIS A 832 -15.53 15.89 -12.48
C HIS A 832 -17.01 15.73 -12.86
N PHE A 833 -17.41 16.33 -13.98
CA PHE A 833 -18.80 16.31 -14.45
C PHE A 833 -19.17 15.01 -15.18
N GLU A 834 -18.21 14.14 -15.51
CA GLU A 834 -18.33 13.04 -16.47
C GLU A 834 -19.45 12.06 -16.10
N ASN A 835 -19.63 11.83 -14.80
CA ASN A 835 -20.46 10.76 -14.26
C ASN A 835 -21.72 11.25 -13.53
N VAL A 836 -21.93 12.56 -13.42
CA VAL A 836 -23.03 13.18 -12.67
C VAL A 836 -24.40 12.72 -13.17
N ASN A 837 -24.62 12.75 -14.49
CA ASN A 837 -25.90 12.33 -15.08
C ASN A 837 -26.19 10.84 -14.86
N HIS A 838 -25.16 10.00 -14.96
CA HIS A 838 -25.33 8.56 -14.76
C HIS A 838 -25.62 8.22 -13.29
N LEU A 839 -24.97 8.92 -12.36
CA LEU A 839 -25.27 8.84 -10.93
C LEU A 839 -26.72 9.24 -10.63
N LEU A 840 -27.21 10.29 -11.28
CA LEU A 840 -28.60 10.75 -11.14
C LEU A 840 -29.61 9.68 -11.61
N GLU A 841 -29.39 9.09 -12.79
CA GLU A 841 -30.25 8.03 -13.32
C GLU A 841 -30.19 6.77 -12.44
N ASN A 842 -29.02 6.42 -11.94
CA ASN A 842 -28.89 5.30 -11.01
C ASN A 842 -29.66 5.53 -9.71
N ALA A 843 -29.58 6.74 -9.13
CA ALA A 843 -30.33 7.10 -7.94
C ALA A 843 -31.86 6.99 -8.17
N LYS A 844 -32.36 7.40 -9.34
CA LYS A 844 -33.79 7.23 -9.72
C LYS A 844 -34.18 5.76 -9.79
N LEU A 845 -33.35 4.92 -10.42
CA LEU A 845 -33.59 3.48 -10.55
C LEU A 845 -33.56 2.76 -9.19
N ALA A 846 -32.60 3.10 -8.34
CA ALA A 846 -32.48 2.60 -6.98
C ALA A 846 -33.70 2.99 -6.15
N LEU A 847 -34.13 4.25 -6.23
CA LEU A 847 -35.35 4.71 -5.56
C LEU A 847 -36.60 3.97 -6.03
N ASP A 848 -36.75 3.73 -7.32
CA ASP A 848 -37.90 2.99 -7.84
C ASP A 848 -37.93 1.55 -7.34
N TYR A 849 -36.80 0.86 -7.44
CA TYR A 849 -36.70 -0.54 -7.04
C TYR A 849 -36.90 -0.70 -5.52
N CYS A 850 -36.19 0.10 -4.70
CA CYS A 850 -36.26 -0.01 -3.25
C CYS A 850 -37.62 0.44 -2.71
N GLN A 851 -38.24 1.49 -3.25
CA GLN A 851 -39.57 1.91 -2.79
C GLN A 851 -40.67 0.92 -3.16
N GLN A 852 -40.57 0.30 -4.34
CA GLN A 852 -41.52 -0.73 -4.75
C GLN A 852 -41.41 -1.98 -3.87
N ASN A 853 -40.19 -2.42 -3.57
CA ASN A 853 -39.94 -3.70 -2.91
C ASN A 853 -39.84 -3.63 -1.38
N PHE A 854 -39.21 -2.59 -0.82
CA PHE A 854 -38.80 -2.56 0.58
C PHE A 854 -39.57 -1.53 1.42
N GLY A 855 -40.09 -0.47 0.80
CA GLY A 855 -40.90 0.56 1.47
C GLY A 855 -40.41 1.97 1.18
N LYS A 856 -41.17 2.98 1.63
CA LYS A 856 -40.91 4.39 1.32
C LYS A 856 -39.53 4.84 1.81
N TYR A 857 -38.92 5.75 1.06
CA TYR A 857 -37.70 6.43 1.48
C TYR A 857 -37.99 7.33 2.70
N PRO A 858 -37.20 7.27 3.79
CA PRO A 858 -37.54 7.94 5.05
C PRO A 858 -37.20 9.44 5.10
N PHE A 859 -36.43 9.98 4.15
CA PHE A 859 -35.99 11.38 4.14
C PHE A 859 -36.57 12.16 2.95
N LYS A 860 -36.43 13.50 2.94
CA LYS A 860 -36.92 14.34 1.84
C LYS A 860 -35.88 14.56 0.75
N THR A 861 -34.60 14.44 1.11
CA THR A 861 -33.48 14.70 0.20
C THR A 861 -32.49 13.53 0.15
N ILE A 862 -31.73 13.46 -0.93
CA ILE A 862 -30.57 12.58 -1.10
C ILE A 862 -29.43 13.46 -1.60
N ASN A 863 -28.36 13.56 -0.83
CA ASN A 863 -27.19 14.35 -1.21
C ASN A 863 -26.03 13.41 -1.50
N PHE A 864 -25.59 13.32 -2.76
CA PHE A 864 -24.31 12.74 -3.12
C PHE A 864 -23.26 13.85 -3.06
N ALA A 865 -22.20 13.67 -2.27
CA ALA A 865 -21.14 14.66 -2.13
C ALA A 865 -19.78 14.05 -2.42
N GLU A 866 -19.09 14.61 -3.39
CA GLU A 866 -17.71 14.29 -3.69
C GLU A 866 -16.77 14.79 -2.59
N ILE A 867 -15.73 14.02 -2.26
CA ILE A 867 -14.72 14.38 -1.26
C ILE A 867 -13.30 14.13 -1.81
N SER A 868 -12.30 14.80 -1.24
CA SER A 868 -10.91 14.69 -1.68
C SER A 868 -10.33 13.27 -1.46
N SER A 869 -9.39 12.88 -2.33
CA SER A 869 -8.56 11.67 -2.20
C SER A 869 -7.64 11.64 -0.97
N PHE A 870 -7.58 12.74 -0.20
CA PHE A 870 -6.98 12.71 1.15
C PHE A 870 -7.82 11.81 2.10
N THR A 871 -9.11 11.62 1.83
CA THR A 871 -9.92 10.62 2.49
C THR A 871 -9.76 9.25 1.82
N LYS A 872 -9.05 8.35 2.49
CA LYS A 872 -8.86 6.95 2.09
C LYS A 872 -9.55 5.97 3.06
N GLY A 873 -9.88 4.78 2.57
CA GLY A 873 -10.34 3.64 3.38
C GLY A 873 -11.80 3.22 3.17
N PHE A 874 -12.51 3.84 2.23
CA PHE A 874 -13.79 3.36 1.71
C PHE A 874 -13.97 3.85 0.27
N ALA A 875 -14.82 3.16 -0.51
CA ALA A 875 -15.19 3.59 -1.86
C ALA A 875 -16.33 4.61 -1.83
N ALA A 876 -17.30 4.42 -0.94
CA ALA A 876 -18.29 5.42 -0.59
C ALA A 876 -18.81 5.14 0.84
N THR A 877 -19.60 6.05 1.39
CA THR A 877 -20.26 5.80 2.67
C THR A 877 -21.58 6.56 2.78
N ALA A 878 -22.64 5.81 3.09
CA ALA A 878 -23.96 6.36 3.33
C ALA A 878 -24.22 6.79 4.79
N TYR A 879 -24.93 7.90 4.92
CA TYR A 879 -25.49 8.50 6.12
C TYR A 879 -26.95 8.91 5.83
N PRO A 880 -27.79 9.11 6.86
CA PRO A 880 -29.12 9.68 6.69
C PRO A 880 -29.11 10.92 5.78
N SER A 881 -29.78 10.84 4.63
CA SER A 881 -29.90 11.91 3.62
C SER A 881 -28.59 12.35 2.92
N ALA A 882 -27.43 11.72 3.18
CA ALA A 882 -26.14 12.12 2.63
C ALA A 882 -25.21 10.93 2.35
N ILE A 883 -24.59 10.89 1.18
CA ILE A 883 -23.66 9.85 0.74
C ILE A 883 -22.38 10.54 0.28
N PHE A 884 -21.23 10.14 0.85
CA PHE A 884 -19.93 10.74 0.55
C PHE A 884 -19.06 9.77 -0.25
N MET A 885 -18.43 10.25 -1.32
CA MET A 885 -17.65 9.42 -2.25
C MET A 885 -16.33 10.11 -2.60
N PRO A 886 -15.16 9.46 -2.46
CA PRO A 886 -13.88 10.02 -2.89
C PRO A 886 -13.85 10.27 -4.41
N GLU A 887 -13.14 11.32 -4.79
CA GLU A 887 -13.02 11.79 -6.18
C GLU A 887 -12.58 10.71 -7.18
N ASP A 888 -11.67 9.82 -6.75
CA ASP A 888 -11.00 8.85 -7.61
C ASP A 888 -11.74 7.49 -7.75
N MET A 889 -12.96 7.38 -7.22
CA MET A 889 -13.72 6.12 -7.19
C MET A 889 -15.04 6.16 -7.97
N VAL A 890 -15.72 7.31 -8.02
CA VAL A 890 -17.04 7.45 -8.68
C VAL A 890 -17.05 8.62 -9.66
N PHE A 891 -16.79 9.82 -9.17
CA PHE A 891 -16.93 11.04 -9.96
C PHE A 891 -15.91 11.09 -11.09
N HIS A 892 -14.64 10.82 -10.80
CA HIS A 892 -13.55 10.83 -11.79
C HIS A 892 -13.10 9.43 -12.22
N ALA A 893 -14.09 8.58 -12.55
CA ALA A 893 -13.87 7.22 -13.06
C ALA A 893 -14.28 7.09 -14.54
N ASN A 894 -13.49 6.41 -15.36
CA ASN A 894 -13.78 6.19 -16.78
C ASN A 894 -14.65 4.93 -16.98
N ILE A 895 -15.95 5.04 -16.70
CA ILE A 895 -16.92 3.95 -16.88
C ILE A 895 -17.26 3.65 -18.35
N GLN A 896 -16.80 4.48 -19.30
CA GLN A 896 -17.06 4.27 -20.73
C GLN A 896 -16.03 3.35 -21.39
N ALA A 897 -14.87 3.13 -20.75
CA ALA A 897 -13.82 2.24 -21.26
C ALA A 897 -14.29 0.78 -21.36
N ASP A 898 -14.94 0.27 -20.33
CA ASP A 898 -15.64 -1.02 -20.35
C ASP A 898 -17.01 -0.88 -19.70
N LYS A 899 -18.06 -0.95 -20.53
CA LYS A 899 -19.46 -0.90 -20.08
C LYS A 899 -19.85 -2.04 -19.13
N LYS A 900 -19.02 -3.08 -18.99
CA LYS A 900 -19.22 -4.15 -17.99
C LYS A 900 -18.84 -3.71 -16.57
N GLN A 901 -18.11 -2.61 -16.41
CA GLN A 901 -17.60 -2.07 -15.14
C GLN A 901 -18.36 -0.80 -14.71
N ASP A 902 -19.69 -0.85 -14.71
CA ASP A 902 -20.52 0.27 -14.24
C ASP A 902 -20.49 0.38 -12.71
N VAL A 903 -19.39 0.93 -12.19
CA VAL A 903 -19.16 1.09 -10.75
C VAL A 903 -20.04 2.14 -10.11
N ILE A 904 -20.65 3.03 -10.89
CA ILE A 904 -21.66 3.94 -10.36
C ILE A 904 -22.90 3.13 -9.96
N ASN A 905 -23.34 2.21 -10.81
CA ASN A 905 -24.45 1.34 -10.44
C ASN A 905 -24.12 0.45 -9.25
N GLU A 906 -22.87 -0.04 -9.20
CA GLU A 906 -22.42 -0.83 -8.06
C GLU A 906 -22.47 -0.02 -6.77
N LEU A 907 -21.76 1.11 -6.75
CA LEU A 907 -21.49 1.81 -5.52
C LEU A 907 -22.64 2.74 -5.13
N ALA A 908 -23.23 3.50 -6.05
CA ALA A 908 -24.32 4.41 -5.70
C ALA A 908 -25.60 3.67 -5.31
N GLY A 909 -25.95 2.60 -6.04
CA GLY A 909 -27.08 1.73 -5.72
C GLY A 909 -26.88 0.99 -4.39
N HIS A 910 -25.69 0.41 -4.17
CA HIS A 910 -25.32 -0.23 -2.90
C HIS A 910 -25.42 0.76 -1.73
N GLU A 911 -24.76 1.91 -1.82
CA GLU A 911 -24.76 2.90 -0.74
C GLU A 911 -26.15 3.45 -0.44
N LEU A 912 -26.94 3.77 -1.48
CA LEU A 912 -28.30 4.26 -1.28
C LEU A 912 -29.19 3.18 -0.66
N SER A 913 -28.95 1.90 -0.94
CA SER A 913 -29.72 0.81 -0.33
C SER A 913 -29.48 0.66 1.18
N HIS A 914 -28.34 1.10 1.72
CA HIS A 914 -28.08 1.09 3.17
C HIS A 914 -29.10 1.92 3.97
N LEU A 915 -29.83 2.83 3.34
CA LEU A 915 -30.90 3.59 4.00
C LEU A 915 -32.07 2.67 4.40
N TRP A 916 -32.26 1.53 3.73
CA TRP A 916 -33.11 0.43 4.20
C TRP A 916 -32.30 -0.57 5.04
N TRP A 917 -31.04 -0.81 4.68
CA TRP A 917 -30.15 -1.78 5.32
C TRP A 917 -29.17 -1.13 6.32
N GLY A 918 -29.65 -0.88 7.54
CA GLY A 918 -28.81 -0.55 8.71
C GLY A 918 -28.66 0.94 9.07
N ASN A 919 -28.88 1.89 8.15
CA ASN A 919 -28.69 3.33 8.42
C ASN A 919 -29.96 4.09 8.83
N SER A 920 -31.15 3.47 8.78
CA SER A 920 -32.40 4.13 9.21
C SER A 920 -33.46 3.16 9.72
N GLN A 921 -34.04 2.30 8.87
CA GLN A 921 -35.24 1.54 9.23
C GLN A 921 -35.01 0.42 10.26
N ILE A 922 -33.85 -0.22 10.18
CA ILE A 922 -33.41 -1.26 11.12
C ILE A 922 -32.03 -0.90 11.68
N ASN A 923 -31.75 -1.38 12.89
CA ASN A 923 -30.45 -1.24 13.54
C ASN A 923 -29.99 -2.63 14.02
N PRO A 924 -29.21 -3.38 13.21
CA PRO A 924 -28.74 -4.71 13.58
C PRO A 924 -28.03 -4.74 14.94
N ASP A 925 -28.18 -5.83 15.71
CA ASP A 925 -27.42 -6.02 16.95
C ASP A 925 -25.95 -6.32 16.65
N ASP A 926 -25.04 -5.83 17.48
CA ASP A 926 -23.60 -6.08 17.36
C ASP A 926 -23.29 -7.52 17.80
N ARG A 927 -23.32 -8.44 16.83
CA ARG A 927 -23.14 -9.90 16.99
C ARG A 927 -22.67 -10.54 15.68
N GLU A 928 -22.15 -11.77 15.75
CA GLU A 928 -21.82 -12.55 14.55
C GLU A 928 -22.98 -12.53 13.53
N GLY A 929 -22.66 -12.28 12.26
CA GLY A 929 -23.63 -12.22 11.18
C GLY A 929 -24.35 -10.88 11.00
N PHE A 930 -24.12 -9.86 11.83
CA PHE A 930 -24.82 -8.58 11.68
C PHE A 930 -24.57 -7.93 10.30
N VAL A 931 -23.36 -8.07 9.75
CA VAL A 931 -22.99 -7.55 8.42
C VAL A 931 -23.77 -8.21 7.29
N MET A 932 -24.38 -9.37 7.52
CA MET A 932 -25.31 -9.98 6.55
C MET A 932 -26.54 -9.09 6.35
N LEU A 933 -26.98 -8.37 7.37
CA LEU A 933 -28.14 -7.47 7.28
C LEU A 933 -27.80 -6.11 6.68
N THR A 934 -26.52 -5.77 6.54
CA THR A 934 -26.06 -4.51 5.95
C THR A 934 -25.46 -4.74 4.56
N GLU A 935 -24.35 -5.47 4.48
CA GLU A 935 -23.55 -5.62 3.25
C GLU A 935 -24.13 -6.65 2.29
N THR A 936 -24.51 -7.84 2.77
CA THR A 936 -25.08 -8.87 1.89
C THR A 936 -26.37 -8.39 1.22
N LEU A 937 -27.23 -7.67 1.95
CA LEU A 937 -28.49 -7.13 1.41
C LEU A 937 -28.27 -5.96 0.45
N ALA A 938 -27.28 -5.11 0.74
CA ALA A 938 -26.90 -4.04 -0.18
C ALA A 938 -26.32 -4.60 -1.49
N MET A 939 -25.43 -5.59 -1.41
CA MET A 939 -24.91 -6.31 -2.58
C MET A 939 -26.02 -7.04 -3.36
N TYR A 940 -27.01 -7.63 -2.69
CA TYR A 940 -28.15 -8.22 -3.40
C TYR A 940 -28.95 -7.16 -4.15
N THR A 941 -29.19 -6.00 -3.51
CA THR A 941 -29.90 -4.87 -4.12
C THR A 941 -29.14 -4.38 -5.35
N GLU A 942 -27.82 -4.22 -5.23
CA GLU A 942 -26.91 -3.91 -6.33
C GLU A 942 -27.08 -4.87 -7.51
N MET A 943 -27.04 -6.19 -7.27
CA MET A 943 -27.21 -7.19 -8.34
C MET A 943 -28.57 -7.08 -9.03
N MET A 944 -29.65 -6.76 -8.30
CA MET A 944 -30.98 -6.60 -8.89
C MET A 944 -31.10 -5.31 -9.72
N LEU A 945 -30.47 -4.22 -9.28
CA LEU A 945 -30.36 -2.98 -10.07
C LEU A 945 -29.55 -3.23 -11.35
N TYR A 946 -28.41 -3.91 -11.23
CA TYR A 946 -27.58 -4.31 -12.36
C TYR A 946 -28.33 -5.20 -13.35
N LYS A 947 -29.11 -6.17 -12.87
CA LYS A 947 -30.00 -6.98 -13.71
C LYS A 947 -31.04 -6.13 -14.45
N LYS A 948 -31.61 -5.11 -13.81
CA LYS A 948 -32.62 -4.22 -14.42
C LYS A 948 -32.01 -3.34 -15.51
N MET A 949 -30.77 -2.89 -15.34
CA MET A 949 -30.06 -2.04 -16.29
C MET A 949 -29.46 -2.82 -17.47
N HIS A 950 -28.82 -3.96 -17.19
CA HIS A 950 -27.98 -4.67 -18.17
C HIS A 950 -28.48 -6.08 -18.52
N GLY A 951 -29.55 -6.56 -17.88
CA GLY A 951 -30.10 -7.89 -18.09
C GLY A 951 -29.47 -8.98 -17.20
N LYS A 952 -30.11 -10.15 -17.19
CA LYS A 952 -29.73 -11.27 -16.32
C LYS A 952 -28.34 -11.82 -16.63
N ASP A 953 -27.99 -11.96 -17.90
CA ASP A 953 -26.72 -12.59 -18.30
C ASP A 953 -25.52 -11.75 -17.83
N LYS A 954 -25.62 -10.43 -17.95
CA LYS A 954 -24.60 -9.50 -17.45
C LYS A 954 -24.49 -9.51 -15.93
N MET A 955 -25.61 -9.56 -15.21
CA MET A 955 -25.58 -9.77 -13.77
C MET A 955 -24.89 -11.10 -13.40
N MET A 956 -25.11 -12.18 -14.17
CA MET A 956 -24.46 -13.46 -13.90
C MET A 956 -22.94 -13.44 -14.16
N GLU A 957 -22.46 -12.71 -15.18
CA GLU A 957 -21.03 -12.43 -15.37
C GLU A 957 -20.46 -11.75 -14.10
N ARG A 958 -21.18 -10.77 -13.53
CA ARG A 958 -20.76 -10.07 -12.30
C ARG A 958 -20.73 -10.98 -11.08
N VAL A 959 -21.73 -11.84 -10.92
CA VAL A 959 -21.77 -12.82 -9.83
C VAL A 959 -20.59 -13.80 -9.91
N GLN A 960 -20.13 -14.14 -11.12
CA GLN A 960 -18.92 -14.96 -11.29
C GLN A 960 -17.65 -14.23 -10.82
N VAL A 961 -17.54 -12.92 -11.06
CA VAL A 961 -16.42 -12.10 -10.52
C VAL A 961 -16.42 -12.12 -8.99
N HIS A 962 -17.58 -11.95 -8.34
CA HIS A 962 -17.67 -12.06 -6.88
C HIS A 962 -17.34 -13.48 -6.39
N GLN A 963 -17.80 -14.51 -7.07
CA GLN A 963 -17.44 -15.89 -6.74
C GLN A 963 -15.91 -16.10 -6.82
N GLN A 964 -15.25 -15.53 -7.83
CA GLN A 964 -13.79 -15.58 -7.98
C GLN A 964 -13.06 -14.83 -6.85
N ILE A 965 -13.55 -13.66 -6.43
CA ILE A 965 -13.01 -12.92 -5.26
C ILE A 965 -13.11 -13.80 -4.01
N TYR A 966 -14.28 -14.38 -3.76
CA TYR A 966 -14.47 -15.31 -2.63
C TYR A 966 -13.51 -16.51 -2.71
N ASP A 967 -13.40 -17.15 -3.86
CA ASP A 967 -12.54 -18.32 -4.03
C ASP A 967 -11.04 -18.00 -3.87
N ASN A 968 -10.63 -16.77 -4.12
CA ASN A 968 -9.26 -16.32 -3.95
C ASN A 968 -8.94 -15.93 -2.49
N GLU A 969 -9.93 -15.44 -1.73
CA GLU A 969 -9.72 -14.95 -0.36
C GLU A 969 -10.07 -15.97 0.74
N LYS A 970 -10.96 -16.95 0.49
CA LYS A 970 -11.49 -17.89 1.50
C LYS A 970 -10.43 -18.73 2.25
N GLY A 971 -9.21 -18.81 1.73
CA GLY A 971 -8.08 -19.51 2.36
C GLY A 971 -7.10 -18.57 3.07
N LEU A 972 -7.36 -17.26 3.07
CA LEU A 972 -6.52 -16.22 3.69
C LEU A 972 -7.12 -15.70 5.01
N SER A 973 -8.35 -16.09 5.36
CA SER A 973 -8.97 -15.83 6.66
C SER A 973 -9.86 -17.01 7.06
N GLU A 974 -10.44 -16.97 8.26
CA GLU A 974 -11.37 -18.02 8.68
C GLU A 974 -12.60 -18.07 7.76
N ASN A 975 -12.84 -19.23 7.13
CA ASN A 975 -13.99 -19.42 6.24
C ASN A 975 -15.22 -19.80 7.06
N VAL A 976 -16.03 -18.80 7.41
CA VAL A 976 -17.27 -18.97 8.17
C VAL A 976 -18.53 -18.97 7.28
N PRO A 977 -19.65 -19.55 7.73
CA PRO A 977 -20.95 -19.36 7.07
C PRO A 977 -21.39 -17.88 7.06
N ILE A 978 -22.18 -17.47 6.06
CA ILE A 978 -22.61 -16.06 5.88
C ILE A 978 -23.35 -15.54 7.12
N TYR A 979 -24.20 -16.35 7.77
CA TYR A 979 -24.94 -15.94 8.96
C TYR A 979 -24.08 -15.68 10.21
N LYS A 980 -22.77 -15.98 10.14
CA LYS A 980 -21.77 -15.73 11.17
C LYS A 980 -20.67 -14.76 10.75
N ALA A 981 -20.67 -14.33 9.48
CA ALA A 981 -19.65 -13.43 8.97
C ALA A 981 -19.60 -12.13 9.79
N THR A 982 -18.39 -11.61 9.99
CA THR A 982 -18.12 -10.31 10.64
C THR A 982 -17.61 -9.31 9.59
N GLY A 983 -17.31 -8.08 10.01
CA GLY A 983 -16.72 -7.06 9.15
C GLY A 983 -15.31 -7.41 8.65
N ASP A 984 -14.63 -8.36 9.28
CA ASP A 984 -13.23 -8.72 9.00
C ASP A 984 -13.10 -9.65 7.78
N VAL A 985 -14.21 -10.25 7.33
CA VAL A 985 -14.26 -11.20 6.20
C VAL A 985 -15.13 -10.69 5.05
N PRO A 986 -14.76 -9.57 4.38
CA PRO A 986 -15.58 -8.93 3.36
C PRO A 986 -15.85 -9.82 2.14
N HIS A 987 -14.95 -10.72 1.75
CA HIS A 987 -15.24 -11.70 0.68
C HIS A 987 -16.41 -12.64 1.01
N ILE A 988 -16.74 -12.83 2.29
CA ILE A 988 -17.90 -13.61 2.71
C ILE A 988 -19.15 -12.72 2.73
N SER A 989 -19.10 -11.58 3.43
CA SER A 989 -20.27 -10.70 3.60
C SER A 989 -20.68 -9.98 2.32
N TYR A 990 -19.74 -9.60 1.46
CA TYR A 990 -20.04 -8.99 0.16
C TYR A 990 -20.19 -10.04 -0.94
N SER A 991 -19.09 -10.72 -1.27
CA SER A 991 -19.01 -11.52 -2.50
C SER A 991 -19.80 -12.83 -2.41
N LYS A 992 -19.55 -13.66 -1.39
CA LYS A 992 -20.34 -14.89 -1.17
C LYS A 992 -21.80 -14.56 -0.84
N GLY A 993 -22.04 -13.48 -0.09
CA GLY A 993 -23.35 -12.93 0.19
C GLY A 993 -24.16 -12.65 -1.07
N ALA A 994 -23.59 -11.89 -2.01
CA ALA A 994 -24.21 -11.56 -3.29
C ALA A 994 -24.57 -12.84 -4.09
N ALA A 995 -23.61 -13.75 -4.22
CA ALA A 995 -23.83 -15.02 -4.92
C ALA A 995 -24.93 -15.86 -4.27
N ALA A 996 -24.99 -15.92 -2.94
CA ALA A 996 -25.98 -16.71 -2.21
C ALA A 996 -27.40 -16.13 -2.41
N MET A 997 -27.53 -14.82 -2.32
CA MET A 997 -28.80 -14.12 -2.51
C MET A 997 -29.31 -14.24 -3.95
N VAL A 998 -28.44 -14.11 -4.96
CA VAL A 998 -28.82 -14.32 -6.36
C VAL A 998 -29.20 -15.78 -6.62
N LYS A 999 -28.49 -16.75 -6.01
CA LYS A 999 -28.86 -18.17 -6.10
C LYS A 999 -30.21 -18.44 -5.45
N LEU A 1000 -30.50 -17.84 -4.31
CA LEU A 1000 -31.80 -17.90 -3.64
C LEU A 1000 -32.90 -17.32 -4.55
N SER A 1001 -32.68 -16.14 -5.12
CA SER A 1001 -33.62 -15.50 -6.06
C SER A 1001 -33.91 -16.39 -7.28
N ASN A 1002 -32.90 -17.07 -7.84
CA ASN A 1002 -33.12 -18.06 -8.91
C ASN A 1002 -33.89 -19.30 -8.45
N LEU A 1003 -33.82 -19.68 -7.16
CA LEU A 1003 -34.47 -20.87 -6.62
C LEU A 1003 -35.95 -20.62 -6.31
N ILE A 1004 -36.28 -19.51 -5.64
CA ILE A 1004 -37.63 -19.25 -5.11
C ILE A 1004 -38.34 -18.07 -5.79
N GLY A 1005 -37.67 -17.37 -6.69
CA GLY A 1005 -38.17 -16.17 -7.37
C GLY A 1005 -37.82 -14.87 -6.63
N GLU A 1006 -37.53 -13.82 -7.40
CA GLU A 1006 -37.18 -12.48 -6.90
C GLU A 1006 -38.28 -11.89 -6.02
N ASP A 1007 -39.55 -11.99 -6.43
CA ASP A 1007 -40.69 -11.46 -5.68
C ASP A 1007 -40.80 -12.08 -4.28
N ARG A 1008 -40.50 -13.38 -4.13
CA ARG A 1008 -40.53 -14.05 -2.82
C ARG A 1008 -39.38 -13.60 -1.94
N VAL A 1009 -38.17 -13.44 -2.51
CA VAL A 1009 -37.02 -12.89 -1.78
C VAL A 1009 -37.33 -11.47 -1.32
N ASN A 1010 -37.78 -10.59 -2.22
CA ASN A 1010 -38.15 -9.22 -1.89
C ASN A 1010 -39.27 -9.14 -0.84
N LYS A 1011 -40.26 -10.06 -0.89
CA LYS A 1011 -41.28 -10.18 0.15
C LYS A 1011 -40.68 -10.51 1.52
N ALA A 1012 -39.73 -11.45 1.59
CA ALA A 1012 -39.04 -11.76 2.85
C ALA A 1012 -38.23 -10.55 3.38
N LEU A 1013 -37.53 -9.83 2.50
CA LEU A 1013 -36.79 -8.62 2.88
C LEU A 1013 -37.72 -7.50 3.39
N LYS A 1014 -38.89 -7.32 2.74
CA LYS A 1014 -39.92 -6.38 3.21
C LYS A 1014 -40.49 -6.79 4.58
N ASN A 1015 -40.73 -8.09 4.77
CA ASN A 1015 -41.19 -8.61 6.06
C ASN A 1015 -40.13 -8.39 7.15
N LEU A 1016 -38.85 -8.58 6.84
CA LEU A 1016 -37.75 -8.29 7.79
C LEU A 1016 -37.85 -6.85 8.31
N LEU A 1017 -37.96 -5.88 7.41
CA LEU A 1017 -38.09 -4.46 7.78
C LEU A 1017 -39.37 -4.19 8.60
N THR A 1018 -40.47 -4.85 8.25
CA THR A 1018 -41.77 -4.63 8.91
C THR A 1018 -41.82 -5.26 10.31
N HIS A 1019 -41.28 -6.47 10.49
CA HIS A 1019 -41.30 -7.21 11.74
C HIS A 1019 -40.17 -6.81 12.71
N ASN A 1020 -39.13 -6.12 12.22
CA ASN A 1020 -37.97 -5.73 13.03
C ASN A 1020 -37.73 -4.22 13.04
N GLN A 1021 -38.82 -3.43 13.02
CA GLN A 1021 -38.74 -1.99 13.18
C GLN A 1021 -38.05 -1.65 14.52
N TYR A 1022 -37.19 -0.64 14.46
CA TYR A 1022 -36.58 -0.05 15.65
C TYR A 1022 -37.66 0.28 16.72
N PRO A 1023 -37.48 -0.06 18.02
CA PRO A 1023 -36.20 -0.32 18.70
C PRO A 1023 -35.73 -1.78 18.75
N LYS A 1024 -36.43 -2.71 18.09
CA LYS A 1024 -35.94 -4.09 17.96
C LYS A 1024 -34.65 -4.09 17.14
N LYS A 1025 -33.63 -4.83 17.60
CA LYS A 1025 -32.36 -5.00 16.87
C LYS A 1025 -32.28 -6.39 16.26
N PRO A 1026 -32.51 -6.55 14.94
CA PRO A 1026 -32.49 -7.86 14.30
C PRO A 1026 -31.08 -8.45 14.20
N GLY A 1027 -31.01 -9.78 14.13
CA GLY A 1027 -29.82 -10.56 13.79
C GLY A 1027 -29.98 -11.35 12.48
N SER A 1028 -28.92 -12.02 12.05
CA SER A 1028 -28.91 -12.80 10.80
C SER A 1028 -29.97 -13.91 10.75
N LEU A 1029 -30.34 -14.47 11.92
CA LEU A 1029 -31.38 -15.49 12.03
C LEU A 1029 -32.79 -14.96 11.75
N ASP A 1030 -33.08 -13.69 12.04
CA ASP A 1030 -34.37 -13.07 11.71
C ASP A 1030 -34.60 -13.08 10.19
N LEU A 1031 -33.58 -12.74 9.42
CA LEU A 1031 -33.60 -12.79 7.95
C LEU A 1031 -33.79 -14.21 7.43
N ILE A 1032 -33.07 -15.19 8.01
CA ILE A 1032 -33.21 -16.59 7.60
C ILE A 1032 -34.62 -17.11 7.89
N ASN A 1033 -35.22 -16.72 9.02
CA ASN A 1033 -36.59 -17.08 9.35
C ASN A 1033 -37.59 -16.50 8.34
N GLU A 1034 -37.39 -15.25 7.89
CA GLU A 1034 -38.23 -14.68 6.82
C GLU A 1034 -38.10 -15.45 5.51
N PHE A 1035 -36.91 -15.94 5.15
CA PHE A 1035 -36.75 -16.82 3.99
C PHE A 1035 -37.50 -18.15 4.14
N TYR A 1036 -37.49 -18.75 5.33
CA TYR A 1036 -38.28 -19.96 5.60
C TYR A 1036 -39.78 -19.72 5.50
N ASN A 1037 -40.25 -18.54 5.89
CA ASN A 1037 -41.68 -18.18 5.86
C ASN A 1037 -42.19 -18.08 4.42
N VAL A 1038 -41.40 -17.52 3.50
CA VAL A 1038 -41.79 -17.37 2.09
C VAL A 1038 -41.50 -18.60 1.23
N ALA A 1039 -40.64 -19.52 1.69
CA ALA A 1039 -40.30 -20.76 0.99
C ALA A 1039 -40.08 -21.96 1.93
N PRO A 1040 -41.14 -22.48 2.58
CA PRO A 1040 -41.04 -23.58 3.54
C PRO A 1040 -40.40 -24.86 2.96
N ASP A 1041 -40.68 -25.17 1.69
CA ASP A 1041 -40.17 -26.38 1.02
C ASP A 1041 -38.68 -26.29 0.65
N SER A 1042 -38.07 -25.09 0.75
CA SER A 1042 -36.68 -24.82 0.37
C SER A 1042 -35.73 -24.65 1.55
N ARG A 1043 -36.14 -25.01 2.78
CA ARG A 1043 -35.34 -24.84 4.02
C ARG A 1043 -33.93 -25.43 3.91
N LYS A 1044 -33.80 -26.66 3.39
CA LYS A 1044 -32.49 -27.33 3.25
C LYS A 1044 -31.55 -26.57 2.30
N GLN A 1045 -32.10 -26.00 1.23
CA GLN A 1045 -31.35 -25.22 0.25
C GLN A 1045 -30.94 -23.86 0.84
N ILE A 1046 -31.83 -23.21 1.59
CA ILE A 1046 -31.53 -21.97 2.33
C ILE A 1046 -30.39 -22.21 3.33
N ASP A 1047 -30.47 -23.29 4.11
CA ASP A 1047 -29.42 -23.66 5.07
C ASP A 1047 -28.08 -23.90 4.38
N ARG A 1048 -28.09 -24.60 3.23
CA ARG A 1048 -26.88 -24.80 2.44
C ARG A 1048 -26.27 -23.48 1.99
N LEU A 1049 -27.07 -22.49 1.59
CA LEU A 1049 -26.58 -21.20 1.11
C LEU A 1049 -25.99 -20.33 2.23
N PHE A 1050 -26.66 -20.25 3.39
CA PHE A 1050 -26.32 -19.26 4.42
C PHE A 1050 -25.67 -19.84 5.68
N LYS A 1051 -25.97 -21.09 6.02
CA LYS A 1051 -25.49 -21.77 7.25
C LYS A 1051 -24.32 -22.72 7.02
N THR A 1052 -23.85 -22.90 5.78
CA THR A 1052 -22.68 -23.74 5.47
C THR A 1052 -21.55 -22.96 4.80
N THR A 1053 -20.35 -23.55 4.81
CA THR A 1053 -19.16 -23.00 4.16
C THR A 1053 -19.01 -23.44 2.69
N ASN A 1054 -19.94 -24.25 2.18
CA ASN A 1054 -19.90 -24.80 0.83
C ASN A 1054 -19.86 -23.71 -0.25
N ASN A 1055 -19.13 -23.98 -1.34
CA ASN A 1055 -19.13 -23.13 -2.53
C ASN A 1055 -20.52 -23.07 -3.18
N ILE A 1056 -20.83 -21.92 -3.78
CA ILE A 1056 -22.10 -21.68 -4.46
C ILE A 1056 -21.92 -22.03 -5.94
N THR A 1057 -22.59 -23.09 -6.40
CA THR A 1057 -22.53 -23.52 -7.81
C THR A 1057 -23.73 -23.02 -8.60
N PHE A 1058 -23.45 -22.26 -9.66
CA PHE A 1058 -24.42 -21.92 -10.71
C PHE A 1058 -24.29 -22.94 -11.83
N THR A 1059 -25.24 -23.89 -11.91
CA THR A 1059 -25.34 -24.77 -13.08
C THR A 1059 -25.75 -23.93 -14.29
N SER A 1060 -24.91 -23.86 -15.32
CA SER A 1060 -25.27 -23.23 -16.58
C SER A 1060 -26.48 -23.92 -17.17
N GLY A 1061 -27.60 -23.21 -17.28
CA GLY A 1061 -28.80 -23.69 -17.92
C GLY A 1061 -28.63 -23.70 -19.43
N SER A 1062 -27.98 -24.73 -19.97
CA SER A 1062 -28.17 -25.13 -21.37
C SER A 1062 -28.13 -26.65 -21.49
N LYS A 1063 -29.17 -27.33 -21.01
CA LYS A 1063 -29.54 -28.63 -21.55
C LYS A 1063 -31.00 -28.56 -21.93
N ASN A 1064 -31.21 -28.45 -23.24
CA ASN A 1064 -32.47 -28.70 -23.91
C ASN A 1064 -33.13 -29.94 -23.31
N ASP A 1065 -34.39 -29.79 -22.90
CA ASP A 1065 -35.33 -30.88 -22.79
C ASP A 1065 -35.37 -31.62 -24.14
N SER A 1066 -34.60 -32.70 -24.23
CA SER A 1066 -34.84 -33.75 -25.20
C SER A 1066 -35.31 -34.97 -24.43
N ALA A 1067 -36.58 -34.92 -24.05
CA ALA A 1067 -37.33 -36.13 -23.77
C ALA A 1067 -37.32 -36.98 -25.07
N LYS A 1068 -36.40 -37.95 -25.13
CA LYS A 1068 -36.55 -39.12 -26.00
C LYS A 1068 -36.77 -40.34 -25.12
N THR A 1069 -38.05 -40.59 -24.90
CA THR A 1069 -38.67 -41.91 -24.82
C THR A 1069 -37.88 -42.93 -25.63
N LYS A 1070 -37.41 -44.00 -24.99
CA LYS A 1070 -37.31 -45.31 -25.64
C LYS A 1070 -37.47 -46.41 -24.59
N GLN A 1071 -38.66 -47.03 -24.66
CA GLN A 1071 -38.93 -48.38 -24.20
C GLN A 1071 -37.93 -49.37 -24.82
N LYS A 1072 -37.22 -50.12 -24.00
CA LYS A 1072 -37.34 -51.58 -23.83
C LYS A 1072 -36.32 -52.06 -22.82
#